data_AF-A0A947RX58-F1
#
_entry.id   AF-A0A947RX58-F1
#
_cell.length_a   1.000
_cell.length_b   1.000
_cell.length_c   1.000
_cell.angle_alpha   90.00
_cell.angle_beta   90.00
_cell.angle_gamma   90.00
#
_symmetry.space_group_name_H-M   'P 1'
#
loop_
_entity.id
_entity.type
_entity.pdbx_description
1 polymer ?
#
loop_
_entity_poly.entity_id
_entity_poly.type
_entity_poly.pdbx_seq_one_letter_code
_entity_poly.pdbx_strand_id
1 'polypeptide(L)'
;ETIQFHGEADLYDLDGATALAALYADATTPTTNPALTLNAVGALGGQAAAFAYDLNASVILTRQGNPALVGLDRDGDSRVRPNDLFIGDNPGVDDWVDLDKVHIPQADEQQRLLANLIIEMSRDRVVLPRFWYFPQGHRAVVVMTCDDHNGGWTTGRFDQHLAESPPDCALEDWECVRATAYIYSGNPMTDAQAAAYTGQGFEVALHVNTGCTSWTDYAHLESMYAAQMAGFQAAYPSLPNPDGNRNHCVIWSDWLSNAQIESDYGIRIDNTYYYENTPAWNINGHPGMFTGSGLPMRFADLDGTMVDVFQSTTQMTDESGQSYPFTVDALLDRALGPDGYFGAFCCNMHSDYEVSNGSTQAPIIVASAQARGVPVISARQMLHWLDARNASSFASLAWSANTLTLDVVKDPGALNLEGMLPVLSATGTLVSLTFDGSPLAYLTETIKGVEYAIYTAEDGSYVAQYDEDTTPPVITNVAHSQTHYSTATITWQTDEPAASRVDCGVDSMLLDQSVTGGAYVTDHALDLTGLEASTVYYYRVTATDAWDNAATDPAAGEHVFFTLGMPCFVDEIVEDFAAGDTGSGTFVAEIGDGAVVLAPTVGEIFAGAALPPDWENVVADPNGTAVVGGGLLVLDGARAHPLATFAYPVADEVRTLEFKATYNTGIYQHAGFGLTFQEYPYAIFSTSGTGGAIFIHTRLDASTGLSESISSSYLGAPHTYRIEWRAGTVDYYIDGDHVGQHAYGITTDLRPVFFDRYTGAPTLDIDWVHMSDFSAAGSFESHVHGTGATSFWEAANWTADVPDGTTLELYVRTGDTLVPDGGWTPFTLLPASGAAIAINSQFIQYRADLSTSDVGLTPALEDIAISCLVGNDEVPPIITALTATPDPEGESATVTWETNEPADSCMVRNLVPVAVALHVDAGQPCGLVGSVSSSTVAGHTLT
;
A
#
# COMPACT_ATOMS: atom_id res chain seq x y z
N GLU A 1 1.34 -0.91 -3.70
CA GLU A 1 0.40 -1.67 -2.85
C GLU A 1 0.37 -3.13 -3.29
N THR A 2 0.04 -4.04 -2.38
CA THR A 2 -0.31 -5.43 -2.69
C THR A 2 -1.62 -5.47 -3.48
N ILE A 3 -1.79 -6.52 -4.30
CA ILE A 3 -3.03 -6.81 -5.03
C ILE A 3 -3.42 -8.26 -4.77
N GLN A 4 -4.72 -8.53 -4.70
CA GLN A 4 -5.31 -9.86 -4.64
C GLN A 4 -5.16 -10.58 -5.98
N PHE A 5 -5.05 -11.90 -5.89
CA PHE A 5 -5.26 -12.82 -7.01
C PHE A 5 -6.29 -13.86 -6.54
N HIS A 6 -7.00 -14.49 -7.47
CA HIS A 6 -7.95 -15.56 -7.14
C HIS A 6 -7.58 -16.86 -7.84
N GLY A 7 -7.58 -17.94 -7.07
CA GLY A 7 -7.16 -19.26 -7.50
C GLY A 7 -6.11 -19.84 -6.55
N GLU A 8 -5.55 -20.98 -6.94
CA GLU A 8 -4.45 -21.61 -6.20
C GLU A 8 -3.11 -21.07 -6.71
N ALA A 9 -2.16 -20.92 -5.80
CA ALA A 9 -0.76 -20.65 -6.12
C ALA A 9 0.12 -21.80 -5.59
N ASP A 10 1.08 -22.22 -6.41
CA ASP A 10 2.11 -23.14 -5.99
C ASP A 10 3.20 -22.40 -5.20
N LEU A 11 3.67 -22.98 -4.10
CA LEU A 11 4.76 -22.41 -3.30
C LEU A 11 6.10 -23.00 -3.75
N TYR A 12 6.99 -22.13 -4.26
CA TYR A 12 8.29 -22.51 -4.80
C TYR A 12 9.45 -21.82 -4.09
N ASP A 13 10.56 -22.54 -3.91
CA ASP A 13 11.85 -21.95 -3.56
C ASP A 13 12.59 -21.47 -4.82
N LEU A 14 13.42 -20.43 -4.68
CA LEU A 14 14.27 -19.95 -5.77
C LEU A 14 15.53 -20.82 -5.92
N ASP A 15 15.70 -21.47 -7.07
CA ASP A 15 16.95 -22.18 -7.46
C ASP A 15 17.65 -21.42 -8.61
N GLY A 16 18.19 -20.24 -8.29
CA GLY A 16 18.88 -19.37 -9.23
C GLY A 16 18.00 -18.49 -10.13
N ALA A 17 16.67 -18.61 -10.01
CA ALA A 17 15.74 -17.66 -10.62
C ALA A 17 15.62 -16.38 -9.77
N THR A 18 15.27 -15.26 -10.42
CA THR A 18 15.00 -13.98 -9.76
C THR A 18 13.50 -13.85 -9.51
N ALA A 19 13.09 -13.53 -8.27
CA ALA A 19 11.72 -13.14 -7.98
C ALA A 19 11.46 -11.71 -8.46
N LEU A 20 10.42 -11.51 -9.27
CA LEU A 20 9.93 -10.20 -9.70
C LEU A 20 8.72 -9.73 -8.88
N ALA A 21 7.97 -10.66 -8.30
CA ALA A 21 6.91 -10.41 -7.33
C ALA A 21 6.86 -11.56 -6.31
N ALA A 22 6.43 -11.26 -5.09
CA ALA A 22 6.29 -12.25 -4.00
C ALA A 22 4.82 -12.53 -3.70
N LEU A 23 4.53 -13.75 -3.25
CA LEU A 23 3.26 -14.07 -2.61
C LEU A 23 3.29 -13.50 -1.19
N TYR A 24 2.15 -13.00 -0.73
CA TYR A 24 1.99 -12.48 0.62
C TYR A 24 1.12 -13.43 1.44
N ALA A 25 1.40 -13.51 2.74
CA ALA A 25 0.58 -14.29 3.67
C ALA A 25 -0.71 -13.56 4.06
N ASP A 26 -0.67 -12.22 4.02
CA ASP A 26 -1.77 -11.29 4.28
C ASP A 26 -1.59 -10.00 3.45
N ALA A 27 -2.34 -8.93 3.73
CA ALA A 27 -2.26 -7.68 2.97
C ALA A 27 -0.89 -6.97 3.04
N THR A 28 -0.04 -7.28 4.02
CA THR A 28 1.17 -6.53 4.36
C THR A 28 2.44 -7.38 4.51
N THR A 29 2.31 -8.69 4.74
CA THR A 29 3.44 -9.57 5.06
C THR A 29 3.92 -10.36 3.84
N PRO A 30 5.07 -10.00 3.22
CA PRO A 30 5.64 -10.76 2.11
C PRO A 30 6.17 -12.11 2.58
N THR A 31 5.93 -13.16 1.79
CA THR A 31 6.57 -14.47 2.00
C THR A 31 7.87 -14.59 1.20
N THR A 32 8.66 -15.64 1.47
CA THR A 32 9.81 -16.00 0.62
C THR A 32 9.42 -16.65 -0.71
N ASN A 33 8.14 -17.00 -0.90
CA ASN A 33 7.65 -17.66 -2.10
C ASN A 33 7.38 -16.63 -3.20
N PRO A 34 7.91 -16.79 -4.42
CA PRO A 34 7.68 -15.86 -5.50
C PRO A 34 6.29 -16.06 -6.12
N ALA A 35 5.60 -14.96 -6.42
CA ALA A 35 4.39 -14.95 -7.24
C ALA A 35 4.73 -14.95 -8.74
N LEU A 36 5.85 -14.31 -9.09
CA LEU A 36 6.38 -14.22 -10.45
C LEU A 36 7.90 -14.33 -10.39
N THR A 37 8.46 -15.20 -11.22
CA THR A 37 9.91 -15.37 -11.39
C THR A 37 10.35 -15.10 -12.82
N LEU A 38 11.63 -14.77 -12.97
CA LEU A 38 12.34 -14.68 -14.24
C LEU A 38 13.66 -15.42 -14.14
N ASN A 39 13.99 -16.22 -15.14
CA ASN A 39 15.23 -16.97 -15.20
C ASN A 39 15.84 -16.95 -16.61
N ALA A 40 17.16 -16.92 -16.68
CA ALA A 40 17.89 -17.06 -17.94
C ALA A 40 17.88 -18.53 -18.39
N VAL A 41 17.59 -18.78 -19.67
CA VAL A 41 17.50 -20.10 -20.27
C VAL A 41 18.25 -20.19 -21.60
N GLY A 42 18.99 -21.29 -21.77
CA GLY A 42 19.73 -21.59 -22.99
C GLY A 42 21.01 -20.75 -23.17
N ALA A 43 21.88 -21.22 -24.07
CA ALA A 43 23.21 -20.63 -24.29
C ALA A 43 23.20 -19.33 -25.13
N LEU A 44 22.03 -18.89 -25.61
CA LEU A 44 21.86 -17.71 -26.44
C LEU A 44 21.15 -16.55 -25.70
N GLY A 45 21.05 -16.64 -24.36
CA GLY A 45 20.45 -15.58 -23.54
C GLY A 45 18.93 -15.51 -23.57
N GLY A 46 18.24 -16.63 -23.78
CA GLY A 46 16.78 -16.64 -23.67
C GLY A 46 16.32 -16.42 -22.23
N GLN A 47 15.05 -16.09 -22.04
CA GLN A 47 14.45 -15.91 -20.73
C GLN A 47 13.18 -16.75 -20.61
N ALA A 48 12.91 -17.22 -19.39
CA ALA A 48 11.67 -17.89 -19.03
C ALA A 48 11.12 -17.22 -17.78
N ALA A 49 9.84 -16.84 -17.84
CA ALA A 49 9.11 -16.35 -16.69
C ALA A 49 8.04 -17.36 -16.27
N ALA A 50 7.78 -17.44 -14.98
CA ALA A 50 6.73 -18.29 -14.42
C ALA A 50 5.94 -17.52 -13.37
N PHE A 51 4.62 -17.44 -13.59
CA PHE A 51 3.67 -17.10 -12.54
C PHE A 51 3.41 -18.36 -11.71
N ALA A 52 3.40 -18.21 -10.39
CA ALA A 52 3.12 -19.31 -9.47
C ALA A 52 1.62 -19.64 -9.37
N TYR A 53 0.77 -18.83 -10.00
CA TYR A 53 -0.68 -18.98 -10.07
C TYR A 53 -1.17 -18.86 -11.52
N ASP A 54 -2.39 -19.33 -11.78
CA ASP A 54 -3.03 -19.13 -13.07
C ASP A 54 -3.52 -17.68 -13.21
N LEU A 55 -2.69 -16.87 -13.86
CA LEU A 55 -2.98 -15.46 -14.12
C LEU A 55 -4.29 -15.25 -14.89
N ASN A 56 -4.59 -16.09 -15.88
CA ASN A 56 -5.79 -15.92 -16.70
C ASN A 56 -7.05 -16.23 -15.88
N ALA A 57 -7.02 -17.31 -15.10
CA ALA A 57 -8.09 -17.65 -14.19
C ALA A 57 -8.29 -16.53 -13.14
N SER A 58 -7.20 -16.04 -12.54
CA SER A 58 -7.24 -14.93 -11.58
C SER A 58 -7.94 -13.70 -12.16
N VAL A 59 -7.55 -13.24 -13.36
CA VAL A 59 -8.19 -12.09 -14.02
C VAL A 59 -9.69 -12.30 -14.25
N ILE A 60 -10.10 -13.49 -14.71
CA ILE A 60 -11.52 -13.80 -14.94
C ILE A 60 -12.29 -13.82 -13.60
N LEU A 61 -11.74 -14.49 -12.58
CA LEU A 61 -12.35 -14.63 -11.26
C LEU A 61 -12.42 -13.29 -10.50
N THR A 62 -11.45 -12.40 -10.69
CA THR A 62 -11.48 -11.04 -10.12
C THR A 62 -12.56 -10.21 -10.77
N ARG A 63 -12.84 -10.44 -12.06
CA ARG A 63 -13.81 -9.63 -12.82
C ARG A 63 -15.23 -10.13 -12.75
N GLN A 64 -15.44 -11.44 -12.84
CA GLN A 64 -16.76 -12.07 -12.86
C GLN A 64 -17.19 -12.61 -11.49
N GLY A 65 -16.28 -12.64 -10.52
CA GLY A 65 -16.55 -13.05 -9.14
C GLY A 65 -16.38 -14.55 -8.94
N ASN A 66 -16.76 -15.01 -7.75
CA ASN A 66 -16.55 -16.39 -7.34
C ASN A 66 -17.60 -17.35 -7.94
N PRO A 67 -17.22 -18.31 -8.80
CA PRO A 67 -18.15 -19.25 -9.41
C PRO A 67 -18.80 -20.20 -8.39
N ALA A 68 -18.21 -20.39 -7.20
CA ALA A 68 -18.80 -21.19 -6.14
C ALA A 68 -20.02 -20.51 -5.49
N LEU A 69 -20.22 -19.21 -5.73
CA LEU A 69 -21.29 -18.40 -5.14
C LEU A 69 -22.46 -18.16 -6.10
N VAL A 70 -22.37 -18.72 -7.31
CA VAL A 70 -23.40 -18.59 -8.34
C VAL A 70 -24.77 -19.05 -7.83
N GLY A 71 -25.77 -18.19 -8.01
CA GLY A 71 -27.16 -18.49 -7.62
C GLY A 71 -27.48 -18.27 -6.15
N LEU A 72 -26.53 -17.82 -5.34
CA LEU A 72 -26.73 -17.53 -3.92
C LEU A 72 -27.00 -16.04 -3.73
N ASP A 73 -28.05 -15.72 -2.97
CA ASP A 73 -28.25 -14.39 -2.38
C ASP A 73 -27.36 -14.30 -1.12
N ARG A 74 -26.47 -13.32 -1.09
CA ARG A 74 -25.53 -13.08 0.02
C ARG A 74 -25.67 -11.69 0.61
N ASP A 75 -26.60 -10.88 0.13
CA ASP A 75 -26.79 -9.50 0.58
C ASP A 75 -28.11 -9.27 1.36
N GLY A 76 -28.95 -10.32 1.44
CA GLY A 76 -30.17 -10.34 2.24
C GLY A 76 -31.38 -9.72 1.56
N ASP A 77 -31.28 -9.37 0.27
CA ASP A 77 -32.35 -8.73 -0.51
C ASP A 77 -33.22 -9.76 -1.28
N SER A 78 -33.01 -11.07 -1.13
CA SER A 78 -33.74 -12.16 -1.83
C SER A 78 -33.56 -12.20 -3.35
N ARG A 79 -32.89 -11.21 -3.93
CA ARG A 79 -32.58 -11.09 -5.36
C ARG A 79 -31.14 -11.53 -5.58
N VAL A 80 -30.92 -12.50 -6.46
CA VAL A 80 -29.54 -12.91 -6.84
C VAL A 80 -29.00 -11.96 -7.91
N ARG A 81 -27.85 -11.35 -7.62
CA ARG A 81 -27.23 -10.27 -8.39
C ARG A 81 -25.72 -10.47 -8.51
N PRO A 82 -25.04 -9.73 -9.41
CA PRO A 82 -23.61 -9.89 -9.60
C PRO A 82 -22.78 -9.62 -8.34
N ASN A 83 -23.19 -8.71 -7.46
CA ASN A 83 -22.49 -8.36 -6.23
C ASN A 83 -22.38 -9.53 -5.24
N ASP A 84 -23.34 -10.46 -5.26
CA ASP A 84 -23.31 -11.67 -4.41
C ASP A 84 -22.08 -12.54 -4.70
N LEU A 85 -21.55 -12.48 -5.92
CA LEU A 85 -20.34 -13.21 -6.32
C LEU A 85 -19.06 -12.64 -5.69
N PHE A 86 -19.15 -11.45 -5.08
CA PHE A 86 -17.99 -10.74 -4.54
C PHE A 86 -18.06 -10.58 -3.03
N ILE A 87 -19.19 -10.14 -2.48
CA ILE A 87 -19.29 -9.75 -1.07
C ILE A 87 -20.61 -10.24 -0.51
N GLY A 88 -20.64 -10.60 0.78
CA GLY A 88 -21.92 -10.74 1.46
C GLY A 88 -21.88 -11.30 2.89
N ASP A 89 -23.00 -11.15 3.59
CA ASP A 89 -23.15 -11.28 5.05
C ASP A 89 -23.22 -12.73 5.58
N ASN A 90 -22.73 -13.72 4.82
CA ASN A 90 -22.80 -15.13 5.23
C ASN A 90 -21.62 -15.51 6.16
N PRO A 91 -21.88 -15.93 7.42
CA PRO A 91 -20.80 -16.34 8.33
C PRO A 91 -19.98 -17.49 7.76
N GLY A 92 -18.66 -17.31 7.68
CA GLY A 92 -17.70 -18.34 7.24
C GLY A 92 -17.46 -18.43 5.73
N VAL A 93 -17.89 -17.43 4.96
CA VAL A 93 -17.49 -17.26 3.55
C VAL A 93 -16.87 -15.87 3.42
N ASP A 94 -15.55 -15.82 3.24
CA ASP A 94 -14.83 -14.57 3.08
C ASP A 94 -15.29 -13.81 1.84
N ASP A 95 -15.17 -12.48 1.91
CA ASP A 95 -15.38 -11.64 0.75
C ASP A 95 -14.31 -11.91 -0.30
N TRP A 96 -14.76 -11.97 -1.55
CA TRP A 96 -13.92 -12.21 -2.71
C TRP A 96 -13.07 -10.98 -3.05
N VAL A 97 -13.51 -9.78 -2.69
CA VAL A 97 -12.77 -8.53 -2.93
C VAL A 97 -12.53 -7.82 -1.61
N ASP A 98 -11.33 -7.29 -1.46
CA ASP A 98 -10.93 -6.44 -0.36
C ASP A 98 -11.34 -5.00 -0.67
N LEU A 99 -12.25 -4.44 0.14
CA LEU A 99 -12.77 -3.09 -0.05
C LEU A 99 -11.72 -1.99 0.21
N ASP A 100 -10.70 -2.27 1.02
CA ASP A 100 -9.59 -1.33 1.27
C ASP A 100 -8.65 -1.23 0.06
N LYS A 101 -8.74 -2.20 -0.87
CA LYS A 101 -7.97 -2.27 -2.11
C LYS A 101 -8.80 -2.05 -3.36
N VAL A 102 -10.08 -1.70 -3.21
CA VAL A 102 -11.02 -1.59 -4.33
C VAL A 102 -10.67 -0.44 -5.28
N HIS A 103 -9.90 0.56 -4.83
CA HIS A 103 -9.43 1.64 -5.70
C HIS A 103 -8.40 1.17 -6.74
N ILE A 104 -7.76 0.02 -6.52
CA ILE A 104 -6.79 -0.56 -7.45
C ILE A 104 -7.54 -1.35 -8.52
N PRO A 105 -7.30 -1.12 -9.82
CA PRO A 105 -7.84 -1.96 -10.88
C PRO A 105 -7.00 -3.25 -10.99
N GLN A 106 -7.12 -4.12 -9.99
CA GLN A 106 -6.26 -5.29 -9.77
C GLN A 106 -6.13 -6.23 -10.99
N ALA A 107 -7.23 -6.51 -11.69
CA ALA A 107 -7.24 -7.32 -12.91
C ALA A 107 -6.56 -6.61 -14.09
N ASP A 108 -6.62 -5.28 -14.15
CA ASP A 108 -5.94 -4.48 -15.17
C ASP A 108 -4.43 -4.44 -14.90
N GLU A 109 -4.02 -4.29 -13.63
CA GLU A 109 -2.61 -4.29 -13.22
C GLU A 109 -1.96 -5.67 -13.43
N GLN A 110 -2.67 -6.77 -13.16
CA GLN A 110 -2.21 -8.13 -13.45
C GLN A 110 -1.93 -8.34 -14.95
N GLN A 111 -2.84 -7.89 -15.82
CA GLN A 111 -2.62 -7.95 -17.27
C GLN A 111 -1.49 -7.02 -17.74
N ARG A 112 -1.39 -5.84 -17.14
CA ARG A 112 -0.32 -4.89 -17.46
C ARG A 112 1.04 -5.42 -17.05
N LEU A 113 1.14 -6.10 -15.92
CA LEU A 113 2.36 -6.80 -15.48
C LEU A 113 2.79 -7.85 -16.50
N LEU A 114 1.88 -8.73 -16.95
CA LEU A 114 2.17 -9.69 -18.00
C LEU A 114 2.63 -9.02 -19.30
N ALA A 115 1.93 -7.96 -19.71
CA ALA A 115 2.31 -7.25 -20.90
C ALA A 115 3.73 -6.68 -20.74
N ASN A 116 4.01 -5.93 -19.68
CA ASN A 116 5.32 -5.32 -19.44
C ASN A 116 6.44 -6.36 -19.37
N LEU A 117 6.18 -7.51 -18.76
CA LEU A 117 7.07 -8.66 -18.77
C LEU A 117 7.36 -9.16 -20.19
N ILE A 118 6.35 -9.26 -21.06
CA ILE A 118 6.53 -9.64 -22.47
C ILE A 118 7.39 -8.59 -23.21
N ILE A 119 7.17 -7.29 -22.96
CA ILE A 119 8.01 -6.24 -23.56
C ILE A 119 9.46 -6.41 -23.12
N GLU A 120 9.69 -6.53 -21.82
CA GLU A 120 11.04 -6.64 -21.27
C GLU A 120 11.75 -7.89 -21.80
N MET A 121 11.07 -9.05 -21.80
CA MET A 121 11.62 -10.31 -22.28
C MET A 121 11.85 -10.36 -23.79
N SER A 122 11.19 -9.49 -24.56
CA SER A 122 11.36 -9.40 -26.01
C SER A 122 12.43 -8.40 -26.43
N ARG A 123 12.85 -7.52 -25.50
CA ARG A 123 13.65 -6.34 -25.77
C ARG A 123 14.99 -6.66 -26.43
N ASP A 124 15.59 -7.81 -26.11
CA ASP A 124 16.85 -8.32 -26.70
C ASP A 124 16.74 -8.65 -28.21
N ARG A 125 15.51 -8.85 -28.71
CA ARG A 125 15.23 -9.22 -30.10
C ARG A 125 14.48 -8.18 -30.88
N VAL A 126 13.45 -7.60 -30.28
CA VAL A 126 12.52 -6.69 -30.95
C VAL A 126 11.80 -5.85 -29.91
N VAL A 127 11.64 -4.56 -30.21
CA VAL A 127 10.77 -3.70 -29.43
C VAL A 127 9.33 -3.92 -29.88
N LEU A 128 8.43 -4.24 -28.94
CA LEU A 128 7.02 -4.50 -29.23
C LEU A 128 6.15 -3.25 -29.00
N PRO A 129 5.46 -2.75 -30.04
CA PRO A 129 4.53 -1.63 -29.92
C PRO A 129 3.18 -2.06 -29.32
N ARG A 130 2.40 -1.08 -28.86
CA ARG A 130 1.04 -1.27 -28.35
C ARG A 130 0.14 -0.11 -28.77
N PHE A 131 -1.17 -0.31 -28.72
CA PHE A 131 -2.13 0.79 -28.82
C PHE A 131 -2.53 1.29 -27.43
N TRP A 132 -2.68 2.60 -27.28
CA TRP A 132 -3.28 3.20 -26.08
C TRP A 132 -4.74 2.78 -25.90
N TYR A 133 -5.31 2.92 -24.70
CA TYR A 133 -6.62 2.37 -24.34
C TYR A 133 -7.80 3.11 -24.99
N PHE A 134 -7.76 4.44 -24.99
CA PHE A 134 -8.86 5.32 -25.43
C PHE A 134 -8.36 6.26 -26.55
N PRO A 135 -9.25 6.88 -27.34
CA PRO A 135 -8.82 7.83 -28.37
C PRO A 135 -8.14 9.04 -27.73
N GLN A 136 -7.27 9.72 -28.49
CA GLN A 136 -6.63 10.99 -28.09
C GLN A 136 -5.87 10.94 -26.75
N GLY A 137 -5.35 9.78 -26.36
CA GLY A 137 -4.57 9.68 -25.11
C GLY A 137 -5.39 9.80 -23.84
N HIS A 138 -6.74 9.77 -23.92
CA HIS A 138 -7.58 9.84 -22.72
C HIS A 138 -7.22 8.71 -21.76
N ARG A 139 -7.09 9.04 -20.47
CA ARG A 139 -6.81 8.09 -19.38
C ARG A 139 -8.07 7.58 -18.70
N ALA A 140 -9.16 8.34 -18.81
CA ALA A 140 -10.46 7.99 -18.28
C ALA A 140 -11.56 8.38 -19.25
N VAL A 141 -12.69 7.69 -19.16
CA VAL A 141 -13.93 7.96 -19.88
C VAL A 141 -15.09 7.72 -18.93
N VAL A 142 -16.15 8.53 -18.98
CA VAL A 142 -17.42 8.22 -18.31
C VAL A 142 -18.37 7.60 -19.32
N VAL A 143 -18.88 6.40 -19.02
CA VAL A 143 -19.98 5.78 -19.79
C VAL A 143 -21.29 6.15 -19.09
N MET A 144 -22.08 7.03 -19.69
CA MET A 144 -23.33 7.51 -19.11
C MET A 144 -24.49 6.61 -19.51
N THR A 145 -25.14 5.99 -18.53
CA THR A 145 -26.36 5.21 -18.74
C THR A 145 -27.50 5.68 -17.84
N CYS A 146 -28.73 5.33 -18.21
CA CYS A 146 -29.91 5.60 -17.41
C CYS A 146 -30.98 4.54 -17.64
N ASP A 147 -31.76 4.25 -16.60
CA ASP A 147 -32.93 3.38 -16.70
C ASP A 147 -34.22 4.20 -16.72
N ASP A 148 -35.24 3.70 -17.43
CA ASP A 148 -36.61 4.23 -17.40
C ASP A 148 -37.65 3.09 -17.43
N HIS A 149 -38.48 3.05 -16.38
CA HIS A 149 -39.50 2.04 -16.11
C HIS A 149 -40.88 2.44 -16.67
N ASN A 150 -40.90 3.13 -17.81
CA ASN A 150 -42.05 3.84 -18.41
C ASN A 150 -42.46 5.13 -17.67
N GLY A 151 -41.54 5.76 -16.93
CA GLY A 151 -41.74 7.07 -16.31
C GLY A 151 -41.78 8.21 -17.34
N GLY A 152 -41.00 8.08 -18.43
CA GLY A 152 -41.13 8.91 -19.62
C GLY A 152 -40.31 10.18 -19.64
N TRP A 153 -39.27 10.28 -18.80
CA TRP A 153 -38.40 11.46 -18.75
C TRP A 153 -37.04 11.26 -19.45
N THR A 154 -36.80 10.12 -20.09
CA THR A 154 -35.61 9.89 -20.93
C THR A 154 -35.38 10.99 -21.97
N THR A 155 -36.43 11.53 -22.63
CA THR A 155 -36.27 12.63 -23.59
C THR A 155 -35.74 13.90 -22.91
N GLY A 156 -36.21 14.19 -21.70
CA GLY A 156 -35.74 15.33 -20.91
C GLY A 156 -34.28 15.15 -20.49
N ARG A 157 -33.87 13.92 -20.14
CA ARG A 157 -32.46 13.58 -19.88
C ARG A 157 -31.57 13.81 -21.10
N PHE A 158 -31.98 13.36 -22.27
CA PHE A 158 -31.20 13.55 -23.48
C PHE A 158 -31.12 15.02 -23.91
N ASP A 159 -32.21 15.77 -23.79
CA ASP A 159 -32.21 17.22 -24.03
C ASP A 159 -31.27 17.96 -23.06
N GLN A 160 -31.18 17.50 -21.81
CA GLN A 160 -30.22 18.02 -20.85
C GLN A 160 -28.77 17.73 -21.28
N HIS A 161 -28.42 16.51 -21.67
CA HIS A 161 -27.07 16.18 -22.13
C HIS A 161 -26.69 16.90 -23.43
N LEU A 162 -27.65 17.14 -24.32
CA LEU A 162 -27.45 18.02 -25.48
C LEU A 162 -27.11 19.46 -25.06
N ALA A 163 -27.76 19.98 -24.02
CA ALA A 163 -27.48 21.32 -23.49
C ALA A 163 -26.17 21.40 -22.70
N GLU A 164 -25.75 20.30 -22.05
CA GLU A 164 -24.47 20.17 -21.36
C GLU A 164 -23.29 20.00 -22.33
N SER A 165 -23.55 19.59 -23.58
CA SER A 165 -22.51 19.44 -24.60
C SER A 165 -21.90 20.81 -24.96
N PRO A 166 -20.57 20.89 -25.13
CA PRO A 166 -19.92 22.09 -25.66
C PRO A 166 -20.51 22.52 -27.01
N PRO A 167 -20.62 23.83 -27.29
CA PRO A 167 -21.00 24.29 -28.63
C PRO A 167 -20.04 23.74 -29.68
N ASP A 168 -20.58 23.25 -30.80
CA ASP A 168 -19.83 22.67 -31.93
C ASP A 168 -19.00 21.41 -31.61
N CYS A 169 -19.32 20.69 -30.52
CA CYS A 169 -18.66 19.43 -30.17
C CYS A 169 -18.70 18.41 -31.34
N ALA A 170 -17.59 17.70 -31.55
CA ALA A 170 -17.49 16.59 -32.49
C ALA A 170 -17.90 15.26 -31.81
N LEU A 171 -18.96 14.64 -32.32
CA LEU A 171 -19.47 13.36 -31.81
C LEU A 171 -18.45 12.22 -31.96
N GLU A 172 -17.78 12.20 -33.11
CA GLU A 172 -16.78 11.19 -33.51
C GLU A 172 -15.54 11.26 -32.61
N ASP A 173 -15.20 12.46 -32.11
CA ASP A 173 -14.04 12.74 -31.26
C ASP A 173 -14.38 12.71 -29.76
N TRP A 174 -15.58 12.24 -29.39
CA TRP A 174 -16.07 12.12 -28.00
C TRP A 174 -16.16 13.45 -27.23
N GLU A 175 -16.29 14.57 -27.92
CA GLU A 175 -16.43 15.89 -27.29
C GLU A 175 -17.88 16.15 -26.80
N CYS A 176 -18.84 15.45 -27.39
CA CYS A 176 -20.26 15.61 -27.08
C CYS A 176 -20.70 14.68 -25.95
N VAL A 177 -21.46 15.21 -24.98
CA VAL A 177 -22.04 14.41 -23.89
C VAL A 177 -23.14 13.51 -24.45
N ARG A 178 -22.97 12.19 -24.35
CA ARG A 178 -23.94 11.18 -24.82
C ARG A 178 -24.18 10.11 -23.77
N ALA A 179 -25.32 9.46 -23.89
CA ALA A 179 -25.78 8.46 -22.95
C ALA A 179 -26.52 7.31 -23.64
N THR A 180 -26.56 6.17 -22.96
CA THR A 180 -27.46 5.04 -23.26
C THR A 180 -28.66 5.07 -22.32
N ALA A 181 -29.86 4.95 -22.85
CA ALA A 181 -31.07 4.76 -22.04
C ALA A 181 -31.60 3.34 -22.21
N TYR A 182 -31.62 2.58 -21.11
CA TYR A 182 -32.32 1.31 -21.03
C TYR A 182 -33.77 1.59 -20.66
N ILE A 183 -34.69 1.33 -21.59
CA ILE A 183 -36.11 1.63 -21.40
C ILE A 183 -36.97 0.37 -21.50
N TYR A 184 -38.05 0.35 -20.73
CA TYR A 184 -39.14 -0.58 -20.97
C TYR A 184 -39.84 -0.28 -22.31
N SER A 185 -40.37 -1.33 -22.94
CA SER A 185 -41.05 -1.23 -24.24
C SER A 185 -42.36 -0.42 -24.22
N GLY A 186 -42.88 -0.09 -23.04
CA GLY A 186 -44.08 0.73 -22.85
C GLY A 186 -43.79 2.23 -22.68
N ASN A 187 -42.55 2.67 -22.87
CA ASN A 187 -42.12 4.04 -22.59
C ASN A 187 -42.85 5.03 -23.51
N PRO A 188 -43.23 6.23 -23.02
CA PRO A 188 -43.97 7.19 -23.82
C PRO A 188 -43.16 7.87 -24.93
N MET A 189 -41.84 7.69 -24.97
CA MET A 189 -41.00 8.16 -26.09
C MET A 189 -41.47 7.51 -27.40
N THR A 190 -41.68 8.33 -28.43
CA THR A 190 -42.08 7.84 -29.75
C THR A 190 -40.88 7.31 -30.55
N ASP A 191 -41.13 6.39 -31.49
CA ASP A 191 -40.13 5.90 -32.46
C ASP A 191 -39.38 7.03 -33.18
N ALA A 192 -40.10 8.08 -33.59
CA ALA A 192 -39.48 9.23 -34.26
C ALA A 192 -38.54 10.03 -33.34
N GLN A 193 -38.86 10.15 -32.05
CA GLN A 193 -37.98 10.79 -31.07
C GLN A 193 -36.76 9.90 -30.81
N ALA A 194 -36.97 8.60 -30.56
CA ALA A 194 -35.89 7.66 -30.33
C ALA A 194 -34.89 7.65 -31.50
N ALA A 195 -35.39 7.56 -32.74
CA ALA A 195 -34.56 7.63 -33.94
C ALA A 195 -33.80 8.96 -34.08
N ALA A 196 -34.41 10.08 -33.69
CA ALA A 196 -33.75 11.39 -33.71
C ALA A 196 -32.58 11.47 -32.72
N TYR A 197 -32.77 11.01 -31.49
CA TYR A 197 -31.69 10.97 -30.49
C TYR A 197 -30.61 9.95 -30.87
N THR A 198 -30.98 8.79 -31.42
CA THR A 198 -30.00 7.84 -31.95
C THR A 198 -29.18 8.43 -33.09
N GLY A 199 -29.79 9.20 -33.99
CA GLY A 199 -29.08 9.95 -35.03
C GLY A 199 -28.15 11.05 -34.50
N GLN A 200 -28.28 11.44 -33.22
CA GLN A 200 -27.40 12.38 -32.55
C GLN A 200 -26.29 11.70 -31.75
N GLY A 201 -26.27 10.36 -31.67
CA GLY A 201 -25.25 9.58 -30.97
C GLY A 201 -25.66 9.04 -29.59
N PHE A 202 -26.93 9.19 -29.20
CA PHE A 202 -27.47 8.47 -28.03
C PHE A 202 -27.81 7.03 -28.38
N GLU A 203 -27.93 6.18 -27.37
CA GLU A 203 -28.50 4.84 -27.52
C GLU A 203 -29.82 4.74 -26.76
N VAL A 204 -30.82 4.13 -27.39
CA VAL A 204 -32.05 3.69 -26.74
C VAL A 204 -32.07 2.17 -26.87
N ALA A 205 -32.01 1.49 -25.74
CA ALA A 205 -31.87 0.05 -25.63
C ALA A 205 -32.98 -0.54 -24.76
N LEU A 206 -33.23 -1.84 -24.91
CA LEU A 206 -34.21 -2.55 -24.08
C LEU A 206 -33.67 -2.70 -22.65
N HIS A 207 -34.47 -2.34 -21.65
CA HIS A 207 -34.24 -2.68 -20.24
C HIS A 207 -34.94 -3.99 -19.90
N VAL A 208 -34.23 -5.10 -20.04
CA VAL A 208 -34.82 -6.45 -19.91
C VAL A 208 -35.35 -6.67 -18.49
N ASN A 209 -36.62 -7.05 -18.38
CA ASN A 209 -37.28 -7.25 -17.09
C ASN A 209 -37.60 -8.72 -16.81
N THR A 210 -36.98 -9.28 -15.77
CA THR A 210 -37.25 -10.65 -15.27
C THR A 210 -38.27 -10.68 -14.12
N GLY A 211 -38.92 -9.55 -13.83
CA GLY A 211 -39.77 -9.36 -12.66
C GLY A 211 -38.99 -9.32 -11.35
N CYS A 212 -37.69 -8.98 -11.40
CA CYS A 212 -36.76 -9.06 -10.28
C CYS A 212 -36.65 -10.49 -9.70
N THR A 213 -36.82 -11.51 -10.55
CA THR A 213 -36.74 -12.92 -10.14
C THR A 213 -35.65 -13.65 -10.90
N SER A 214 -35.01 -14.60 -10.23
CA SER A 214 -34.02 -15.46 -10.84
C SER A 214 -34.62 -16.34 -11.94
N TRP A 215 -33.88 -16.55 -13.02
CA TRP A 215 -34.26 -17.53 -14.05
C TRP A 215 -33.87 -18.95 -13.61
N THR A 216 -34.55 -19.94 -14.19
CA THR A 216 -34.40 -21.35 -13.80
C THR A 216 -33.46 -22.11 -14.72
N ASP A 217 -33.36 -21.69 -15.97
CA ASP A 217 -32.49 -22.21 -17.01
C ASP A 217 -32.38 -21.18 -18.15
N TYR A 218 -31.49 -21.45 -19.10
CA TYR A 218 -31.31 -20.65 -20.30
C TYR A 218 -32.60 -20.41 -21.08
N ALA A 219 -33.44 -21.43 -21.24
CA ALA A 219 -34.67 -21.33 -22.02
C ALA A 219 -35.71 -20.41 -21.38
N HIS A 220 -35.76 -20.36 -20.04
CA HIS A 220 -36.59 -19.42 -19.31
C HIS A 220 -36.13 -17.98 -19.58
N LEU A 221 -34.82 -17.68 -19.45
CA LEU A 221 -34.29 -16.35 -19.74
C LEU A 221 -34.49 -15.96 -21.21
N GLU A 222 -34.21 -16.87 -22.13
CA GLU A 222 -34.38 -16.66 -23.58
C GLU A 222 -35.83 -16.31 -23.92
N SER A 223 -36.81 -16.97 -23.29
CA SER A 223 -38.22 -16.66 -23.54
C SER A 223 -38.61 -15.24 -23.11
N MET A 224 -37.96 -14.69 -22.08
CA MET A 224 -38.15 -13.32 -21.62
C MET A 224 -37.53 -12.32 -22.58
N TYR A 225 -36.30 -12.59 -23.05
CA TYR A 225 -35.64 -11.80 -24.09
C TYR A 225 -36.44 -11.80 -25.39
N ALA A 226 -36.85 -12.97 -25.89
CA ALA A 226 -37.61 -13.14 -27.12
C ALA A 226 -38.89 -12.29 -27.12
N ALA A 227 -39.66 -12.36 -26.02
CA ALA A 227 -40.91 -11.62 -25.88
C ALA A 227 -40.69 -10.10 -25.80
N GLN A 228 -39.73 -9.67 -24.98
CA GLN A 228 -39.49 -8.24 -24.73
C GLN A 228 -38.79 -7.57 -25.90
N MET A 229 -37.82 -8.23 -26.55
CA MET A 229 -37.16 -7.74 -27.75
C MET A 229 -38.15 -7.59 -28.91
N ALA A 230 -39.04 -8.56 -29.12
CA ALA A 230 -40.09 -8.44 -30.13
C ALA A 230 -41.04 -7.26 -29.84
N GLY A 231 -41.38 -7.03 -28.56
CA GLY A 231 -42.17 -5.88 -28.13
C GLY A 231 -41.45 -4.55 -28.37
N PHE A 232 -40.17 -4.48 -28.02
CA PHE A 232 -39.31 -3.31 -28.21
C PHE A 232 -39.16 -2.96 -29.70
N GLN A 233 -38.83 -3.93 -30.55
CA GLN A 233 -38.71 -3.74 -32.00
C GLN A 233 -40.04 -3.34 -32.65
N ALA A 234 -41.18 -3.78 -32.09
CA ALA A 234 -42.49 -3.34 -32.56
C ALA A 234 -42.81 -1.89 -32.15
N ALA A 235 -42.33 -1.44 -30.98
CA ALA A 235 -42.49 -0.06 -30.50
C ALA A 235 -41.53 0.91 -31.20
N TYR A 236 -40.32 0.45 -31.53
CA TYR A 236 -39.22 1.25 -32.06
C TYR A 236 -38.62 0.66 -33.36
N PRO A 237 -39.43 0.48 -34.42
CA PRO A 237 -38.98 -0.17 -35.66
C PRO A 237 -37.91 0.60 -36.43
N SER A 238 -37.67 1.88 -36.11
CA SER A 238 -36.63 2.70 -36.76
C SER A 238 -35.26 2.59 -36.07
N LEU A 239 -35.18 1.98 -34.89
CA LEU A 239 -33.91 1.81 -34.17
C LEU A 239 -33.12 0.60 -34.68
N PRO A 240 -31.77 0.65 -34.62
CA PRO A 240 -30.96 -0.55 -34.72
C PRO A 240 -31.23 -1.50 -33.55
N ASN A 241 -30.71 -2.73 -33.63
CA ASN A 241 -30.66 -3.59 -32.46
C ASN A 241 -29.89 -2.91 -31.32
N PRO A 242 -30.26 -3.14 -30.05
CA PRO A 242 -29.49 -2.65 -28.92
C PRO A 242 -28.06 -3.20 -28.96
N ASP A 243 -27.07 -2.35 -28.68
CA ASP A 243 -25.67 -2.75 -28.54
C ASP A 243 -25.36 -3.08 -27.08
N GLY A 244 -25.98 -2.34 -26.16
CA GLY A 244 -25.88 -2.55 -24.73
C GLY A 244 -27.11 -3.19 -24.08
N ASN A 245 -26.91 -3.76 -22.88
CA ASN A 245 -27.99 -4.17 -21.98
C ASN A 245 -27.67 -3.80 -20.52
N ARG A 246 -28.74 -3.61 -19.74
CA ARG A 246 -28.75 -3.64 -18.28
C ARG A 246 -30.03 -4.31 -17.84
N ASN A 247 -29.93 -5.39 -17.06
CA ASN A 247 -31.10 -6.07 -16.54
C ASN A 247 -31.80 -5.24 -15.46
N HIS A 248 -33.13 -5.20 -15.50
CA HIS A 248 -33.93 -4.62 -14.42
C HIS A 248 -33.72 -5.38 -13.12
N CYS A 249 -33.63 -4.66 -12.00
CA CYS A 249 -33.24 -5.21 -10.71
C CYS A 249 -31.88 -5.93 -10.72
N VAL A 250 -31.06 -5.69 -11.78
CA VAL A 250 -29.71 -6.24 -11.97
C VAL A 250 -29.61 -7.74 -11.68
N ILE A 251 -30.64 -8.50 -12.05
CA ILE A 251 -30.70 -9.93 -11.76
C ILE A 251 -29.62 -10.68 -12.54
N TRP A 252 -28.89 -11.55 -11.83
CA TRP A 252 -27.84 -12.40 -12.38
C TRP A 252 -27.85 -13.78 -11.71
N SER A 253 -28.55 -14.75 -12.31
CA SER A 253 -28.91 -16.00 -11.61
C SER A 253 -27.89 -17.13 -11.76
N ASP A 254 -27.07 -17.09 -12.80
CA ASP A 254 -26.05 -18.09 -13.07
C ASP A 254 -24.75 -17.45 -13.58
N TRP A 255 -23.75 -18.25 -13.92
CA TRP A 255 -22.43 -17.76 -14.32
C TRP A 255 -22.47 -16.91 -15.61
N LEU A 256 -23.22 -17.34 -16.63
CA LEU A 256 -22.98 -16.89 -18.00
C LEU A 256 -24.20 -16.84 -18.92
N SER A 257 -25.36 -17.37 -18.54
CA SER A 257 -26.53 -17.48 -19.45
C SER A 257 -26.97 -16.12 -19.98
N ASN A 258 -26.88 -15.06 -19.16
CA ASN A 258 -27.26 -13.72 -19.62
C ASN A 258 -26.33 -13.21 -20.73
N ALA A 259 -25.01 -13.28 -20.53
CA ALA A 259 -24.04 -12.88 -21.55
C ALA A 259 -24.15 -13.73 -22.84
N GLN A 260 -24.47 -15.02 -22.71
CA GLN A 260 -24.71 -15.88 -23.87
C GLN A 260 -25.96 -15.47 -24.65
N ILE A 261 -27.06 -15.15 -23.96
CA ILE A 261 -28.30 -14.68 -24.61
C ILE A 261 -28.08 -13.30 -25.24
N GLU A 262 -27.38 -12.40 -24.57
CA GLU A 262 -27.00 -11.11 -25.16
C GLU A 262 -26.27 -11.31 -26.48
N SER A 263 -25.27 -12.20 -26.49
CA SER A 263 -24.54 -12.57 -27.71
C SER A 263 -25.45 -13.13 -28.81
N ASP A 264 -26.37 -14.04 -28.46
CA ASP A 264 -27.36 -14.61 -29.39
C ASP A 264 -28.28 -13.55 -30.03
N TYR A 265 -28.55 -12.46 -29.31
CA TYR A 265 -29.37 -11.33 -29.76
C TYR A 265 -28.55 -10.17 -30.35
N GLY A 266 -27.22 -10.30 -30.39
CA GLY A 266 -26.30 -9.30 -30.94
C GLY A 266 -26.00 -8.12 -30.02
N ILE A 267 -26.37 -8.21 -28.75
CA ILE A 267 -25.97 -7.28 -27.68
C ILE A 267 -24.56 -7.66 -27.26
N ARG A 268 -23.66 -6.68 -27.14
CA ARG A 268 -22.21 -6.93 -26.99
C ARG A 268 -21.54 -6.11 -25.91
N ILE A 269 -22.28 -5.31 -25.14
CA ILE A 269 -21.80 -4.70 -23.89
C ILE A 269 -22.87 -4.81 -22.80
N ASP A 270 -22.52 -5.38 -21.65
CA ASP A 270 -23.41 -5.51 -20.49
C ASP A 270 -22.96 -4.55 -19.38
N ASN A 271 -23.94 -3.84 -18.82
CA ASN A 271 -23.77 -2.89 -17.73
C ASN A 271 -24.49 -3.34 -16.45
N THR A 272 -24.78 -4.64 -16.31
CA THR A 272 -25.56 -5.20 -15.19
C THR A 272 -24.74 -5.32 -13.91
N TYR A 273 -23.45 -5.64 -13.99
CA TYR A 273 -22.56 -5.62 -12.81
C TYR A 273 -22.51 -4.21 -12.25
N TYR A 274 -22.89 -4.01 -11.00
CA TYR A 274 -23.02 -2.67 -10.43
C TYR A 274 -22.65 -2.63 -8.95
N TYR A 275 -22.32 -1.44 -8.45
CA TYR A 275 -22.17 -1.20 -7.01
C TYR A 275 -23.52 -1.24 -6.33
N GLU A 276 -23.71 -2.13 -5.36
CA GLU A 276 -24.90 -2.19 -4.51
C GLU A 276 -24.67 -1.48 -3.16
N ASN A 277 -25.76 -1.11 -2.49
CA ASN A 277 -25.76 -0.58 -1.12
C ASN A 277 -26.63 -1.45 -0.22
N THR A 278 -26.06 -2.56 0.22
CA THR A 278 -26.58 -3.38 1.31
C THR A 278 -25.78 -3.09 2.58
N PRO A 279 -26.27 -3.48 3.77
CA PRO A 279 -25.49 -3.37 5.01
C PRO A 279 -24.10 -4.02 4.92
N ALA A 280 -23.97 -5.11 4.15
CA ALA A 280 -22.71 -5.77 3.79
C ALA A 280 -21.78 -4.87 2.96
N TRP A 281 -22.36 -4.06 2.06
CA TRP A 281 -21.68 -3.15 1.15
C TRP A 281 -21.63 -1.74 1.74
N ASN A 282 -20.70 -1.48 2.67
CA ASN A 282 -20.44 -0.13 3.17
C ASN A 282 -19.64 0.72 2.14
N ILE A 283 -20.26 1.03 1.01
CA ILE A 283 -19.60 1.70 -0.13
C ILE A 283 -19.39 3.20 0.07
N ASN A 284 -19.97 3.79 1.12
CA ASN A 284 -19.90 5.23 1.36
C ASN A 284 -18.48 5.74 1.65
N GLY A 285 -17.50 4.85 1.85
CA GLY A 285 -16.08 5.15 1.99
C GLY A 285 -15.17 4.72 0.83
N HIS A 286 -15.64 3.90 -0.11
CA HIS A 286 -14.74 3.13 -0.99
C HIS A 286 -15.03 3.28 -2.51
N PRO A 287 -14.89 4.48 -3.13
CA PRO A 287 -14.93 4.60 -4.58
C PRO A 287 -13.81 3.80 -5.26
N GLY A 288 -14.17 2.89 -6.19
CA GLY A 288 -13.20 2.07 -6.92
C GLY A 288 -13.83 1.08 -7.92
N MET A 289 -13.17 -0.06 -8.14
CA MET A 289 -13.53 -1.12 -9.07
C MET A 289 -13.65 -2.48 -8.35
N PHE A 290 -14.85 -2.84 -7.86
CA PHE A 290 -15.06 -4.12 -7.14
C PHE A 290 -14.82 -5.38 -7.99
N THR A 291 -14.92 -5.25 -9.31
CA THR A 291 -14.53 -6.28 -10.29
C THR A 291 -13.04 -6.24 -10.62
N GLY A 292 -12.26 -5.48 -9.84
CA GLY A 292 -10.83 -5.24 -10.04
C GLY A 292 -10.48 -4.63 -11.40
N SER A 293 -11.42 -4.03 -12.12
CA SER A 293 -11.14 -3.50 -13.46
C SER A 293 -11.89 -2.20 -13.76
N GLY A 294 -11.16 -1.23 -14.32
CA GLY A 294 -11.74 -0.04 -14.93
C GLY A 294 -12.00 -0.22 -16.43
N LEU A 295 -11.42 -1.24 -17.09
CA LEU A 295 -11.52 -1.42 -18.53
C LEU A 295 -12.58 -2.48 -18.89
N PRO A 296 -13.46 -2.27 -19.89
CA PRO A 296 -14.38 -3.33 -20.31
C PRO A 296 -13.62 -4.51 -20.93
N MET A 297 -13.95 -5.74 -20.53
CA MET A 297 -13.41 -6.98 -21.11
C MET A 297 -14.52 -7.99 -21.34
N ARG A 298 -14.28 -8.92 -22.25
CA ARG A 298 -15.24 -9.95 -22.61
C ARG A 298 -15.48 -10.93 -21.45
N PHE A 299 -16.73 -11.37 -21.30
CA PHE A 299 -17.05 -12.50 -20.43
C PHE A 299 -16.37 -13.79 -20.90
N ALA A 300 -16.14 -14.71 -19.96
CA ALA A 300 -15.59 -16.03 -20.20
C ALA A 300 -16.36 -17.11 -19.42
N ASP A 301 -16.47 -18.29 -20.02
CA ASP A 301 -16.90 -19.51 -19.33
C ASP A 301 -15.78 -20.08 -18.44
N LEU A 302 -16.11 -21.01 -17.56
CA LEU A 302 -15.18 -21.63 -16.61
C LEU A 302 -14.08 -22.46 -17.29
N ASP A 303 -14.24 -22.79 -18.57
CA ASP A 303 -13.20 -23.42 -19.39
C ASP A 303 -12.33 -22.42 -20.17
N GLY A 304 -12.56 -21.12 -19.98
CA GLY A 304 -11.86 -20.02 -20.66
C GLY A 304 -12.44 -19.66 -22.03
N THR A 305 -13.56 -20.26 -22.44
CA THR A 305 -14.23 -19.86 -23.69
C THR A 305 -14.79 -18.45 -23.57
N MET A 306 -14.28 -17.52 -24.37
CA MET A 306 -14.74 -16.13 -24.39
C MET A 306 -16.11 -16.00 -25.06
N VAL A 307 -16.98 -15.20 -24.47
CA VAL A 307 -18.24 -14.73 -25.06
C VAL A 307 -18.03 -13.32 -25.60
N ASP A 308 -18.51 -13.02 -26.80
CA ASP A 308 -18.33 -11.69 -27.42
C ASP A 308 -19.30 -10.65 -26.85
N VAL A 309 -19.30 -10.51 -25.53
CA VAL A 309 -20.00 -9.49 -24.76
C VAL A 309 -19.02 -8.91 -23.75
N PHE A 310 -18.80 -7.61 -23.82
CA PHE A 310 -17.98 -6.87 -22.87
C PHE A 310 -18.73 -6.65 -21.57
N GLN A 311 -18.17 -7.13 -20.46
CA GLN A 311 -18.57 -6.72 -19.12
C GLN A 311 -18.03 -5.32 -18.83
N SER A 312 -18.93 -4.36 -18.63
CA SER A 312 -18.63 -3.00 -18.22
C SER A 312 -19.32 -2.70 -16.89
N THR A 313 -18.56 -2.76 -15.81
CA THR A 313 -19.10 -2.56 -14.46
C THR A 313 -19.64 -1.15 -14.29
N THR A 314 -20.81 -1.00 -13.69
CA THR A 314 -21.43 0.26 -13.29
C THR A 314 -20.88 0.68 -11.92
N GLN A 315 -19.84 1.51 -11.91
CA GLN A 315 -19.19 1.99 -10.68
C GLN A 315 -20.01 3.07 -9.95
N MET A 316 -20.87 3.77 -10.68
CA MET A 316 -21.61 4.92 -10.17
C MET A 316 -23.12 4.71 -10.35
N THR A 317 -23.91 4.85 -9.30
CA THR A 317 -25.38 4.72 -9.37
C THR A 317 -26.07 5.82 -8.57
N ASP A 318 -27.34 6.08 -8.87
CA ASP A 318 -28.18 7.00 -8.09
C ASP A 318 -29.01 6.33 -6.98
N GLU A 319 -28.90 5.02 -6.89
CA GLU A 319 -29.67 4.15 -5.98
C GLU A 319 -28.83 3.53 -4.87
N SER A 320 -27.50 3.54 -4.98
CA SER A 320 -26.59 2.89 -4.01
C SER A 320 -26.08 3.84 -2.91
N GLY A 321 -26.71 4.99 -2.70
CA GLY A 321 -26.36 5.88 -1.58
C GLY A 321 -24.98 6.56 -1.68
N GLN A 322 -24.28 6.40 -2.81
CA GLN A 322 -23.00 7.06 -3.10
C GLN A 322 -23.11 8.59 -3.05
N SER A 323 -22.03 9.24 -2.66
CA SER A 323 -21.95 10.69 -2.59
C SER A 323 -21.34 11.29 -3.85
N TYR A 324 -21.99 12.32 -4.41
CA TYR A 324 -21.52 13.07 -5.58
C TYR A 324 -21.29 14.54 -5.19
N PRO A 325 -20.14 15.16 -5.56
CA PRO A 325 -19.17 14.70 -6.56
C PRO A 325 -18.09 13.73 -6.05
N PHE A 326 -18.03 13.42 -4.75
CA PHE A 326 -16.95 12.62 -4.15
C PHE A 326 -16.58 11.35 -4.93
N THR A 327 -17.56 10.52 -5.29
CA THR A 327 -17.33 9.22 -5.95
C THR A 327 -16.73 9.39 -7.34
N VAL A 328 -17.29 10.27 -8.17
CA VAL A 328 -16.78 10.54 -9.52
C VAL A 328 -15.41 11.22 -9.46
N ASP A 329 -15.22 12.17 -8.55
CA ASP A 329 -13.95 12.85 -8.37
C ASP A 329 -12.84 11.86 -7.99
N ALA A 330 -13.10 10.95 -7.04
CA ALA A 330 -12.14 9.94 -6.62
C ALA A 330 -11.72 8.99 -7.76
N LEU A 331 -12.66 8.54 -8.60
CA LEU A 331 -12.35 7.68 -9.75
C LEU A 331 -11.53 8.42 -10.80
N LEU A 332 -11.93 9.64 -11.15
CA LEU A 332 -11.25 10.43 -12.18
C LEU A 332 -9.88 10.93 -11.72
N ASP A 333 -9.74 11.35 -10.45
CA ASP A 333 -8.47 11.86 -9.91
C ASP A 333 -7.41 10.75 -9.82
N ARG A 334 -7.78 9.51 -9.50
CA ARG A 334 -6.85 8.37 -9.53
C ARG A 334 -6.46 7.97 -10.95
N ALA A 335 -7.37 8.08 -11.91
CA ALA A 335 -7.06 7.78 -13.30
C ALA A 335 -6.12 8.84 -13.94
N LEU A 336 -6.33 10.11 -13.63
CA LEU A 336 -5.57 11.23 -14.20
C LEU A 336 -4.30 11.56 -13.42
N GLY A 337 -4.31 11.27 -12.12
CA GLY A 337 -3.21 11.54 -11.19
C GLY A 337 -2.07 10.52 -11.26
N PRO A 338 -1.22 10.49 -10.23
CA PRO A 338 -0.01 9.66 -10.21
C PRO A 338 -0.30 8.15 -10.16
N ASP A 339 -1.47 7.74 -9.62
CA ASP A 339 -1.82 6.32 -9.52
C ASP A 339 -1.96 5.66 -10.90
N GLY A 340 -2.45 6.42 -11.89
CA GLY A 340 -2.62 5.96 -13.27
C GLY A 340 -3.61 4.78 -13.38
N TYR A 341 -4.70 4.82 -12.60
CA TYR A 341 -5.74 3.80 -12.63
C TYR A 341 -6.77 4.08 -13.72
N PHE A 342 -6.33 3.89 -14.96
CA PHE A 342 -7.09 4.17 -16.17
C PHE A 342 -8.39 3.35 -16.25
N GLY A 343 -9.46 3.94 -16.78
CA GLY A 343 -10.75 3.22 -16.84
C GLY A 343 -11.86 3.92 -17.62
N ALA A 344 -12.83 3.12 -18.07
CA ALA A 344 -14.14 3.54 -18.53
C ALA A 344 -15.13 3.34 -17.39
N PHE A 345 -15.49 4.42 -16.70
CA PHE A 345 -16.33 4.38 -15.52
C PHE A 345 -17.79 4.54 -15.91
N CYS A 346 -18.55 3.45 -15.83
CA CYS A 346 -19.97 3.45 -16.14
C CYS A 346 -20.78 3.99 -14.96
N CYS A 347 -21.73 4.85 -15.27
CA CYS A 347 -22.71 5.35 -14.32
C CYS A 347 -24.13 5.05 -14.79
N ASN A 348 -25.03 4.74 -13.86
CA ASN A 348 -26.44 4.56 -14.14
C ASN A 348 -27.29 5.52 -13.31
N MET A 349 -27.97 6.45 -13.97
CA MET A 349 -28.73 7.53 -13.34
C MET A 349 -30.19 7.49 -13.81
N HIS A 350 -31.13 7.08 -12.96
CA HIS A 350 -32.52 6.91 -13.36
C HIS A 350 -33.13 8.14 -14.06
N SER A 351 -33.93 7.86 -15.09
CA SER A 351 -34.60 8.86 -15.94
C SER A 351 -36.13 8.71 -15.97
N ASP A 352 -36.71 8.04 -14.97
CA ASP A 352 -38.16 7.87 -14.84
C ASP A 352 -38.91 9.20 -14.70
N TYR A 353 -38.33 10.15 -13.97
CA TYR A 353 -39.01 11.37 -13.57
C TYR A 353 -38.11 12.60 -13.76
N GLU A 354 -38.75 13.76 -13.96
CA GLU A 354 -38.05 15.06 -14.06
C GLU A 354 -37.27 15.41 -12.78
N VAL A 355 -37.78 14.99 -11.61
CA VAL A 355 -37.15 15.23 -10.32
C VAL A 355 -36.92 13.89 -9.61
N SER A 356 -35.66 13.47 -9.59
CA SER A 356 -35.13 12.23 -8.99
C SER A 356 -33.68 12.44 -8.51
N ASN A 357 -33.11 11.44 -7.82
CA ASN A 357 -31.67 11.43 -7.52
C ASN A 357 -30.85 11.53 -8.81
N GLY A 358 -31.15 10.68 -9.81
CA GLY A 358 -30.53 10.76 -11.12
C GLY A 358 -30.65 12.14 -11.76
N SER A 359 -31.77 12.86 -11.61
CA SER A 359 -31.93 14.23 -12.15
C SER A 359 -30.94 15.23 -11.57
N THR A 360 -30.48 14.98 -10.34
CA THR A 360 -29.52 15.82 -9.62
C THR A 360 -28.07 15.36 -9.81
N GLN A 361 -27.84 14.04 -9.88
CA GLN A 361 -26.50 13.46 -9.86
C GLN A 361 -25.85 13.35 -11.24
N ALA A 362 -26.62 13.07 -12.31
CA ALA A 362 -26.06 13.01 -13.66
C ALA A 362 -25.36 14.33 -14.07
N PRO A 363 -25.92 15.53 -13.81
CA PRO A 363 -25.24 16.79 -14.11
C PRO A 363 -23.97 17.02 -13.29
N ILE A 364 -23.91 16.49 -12.07
CA ILE A 364 -22.71 16.57 -11.22
C ILE A 364 -21.59 15.72 -11.82
N ILE A 365 -21.91 14.51 -12.28
CA ILE A 365 -20.97 13.61 -12.96
C ILE A 365 -20.45 14.26 -14.26
N VAL A 366 -21.36 14.79 -15.08
CA VAL A 366 -20.99 15.48 -16.33
C VAL A 366 -20.09 16.67 -16.05
N ALA A 367 -20.44 17.51 -15.06
CA ALA A 367 -19.62 18.66 -14.68
C ALA A 367 -18.23 18.25 -14.16
N SER A 368 -18.13 17.18 -13.36
CA SER A 368 -16.86 16.66 -12.85
C SER A 368 -15.97 16.15 -14.00
N ALA A 369 -16.54 15.39 -14.94
CA ALA A 369 -15.83 14.89 -16.11
C ALA A 369 -15.33 16.04 -17.01
N GLN A 370 -16.20 17.00 -17.32
CA GLN A 370 -15.84 18.16 -18.14
C GLN A 370 -14.77 19.05 -17.49
N ALA A 371 -14.82 19.23 -16.16
CA ALA A 371 -13.81 19.99 -15.43
C ALA A 371 -12.41 19.36 -15.52
N ARG A 372 -12.33 18.06 -15.83
CA ARG A 372 -11.10 17.27 -15.94
C ARG A 372 -10.74 16.90 -17.38
N GLY A 373 -11.49 17.36 -18.37
CA GLY A 373 -11.29 16.99 -19.78
C GLY A 373 -11.55 15.50 -20.06
N VAL A 374 -12.42 14.86 -19.27
CA VAL A 374 -12.82 13.47 -19.43
C VAL A 374 -14.09 13.40 -20.28
N PRO A 375 -14.12 12.60 -21.37
CA PRO A 375 -15.28 12.47 -22.23
C PRO A 375 -16.43 11.72 -21.53
N VAL A 376 -17.67 12.07 -21.89
CA VAL A 376 -18.89 11.42 -21.41
C VAL A 376 -19.64 10.83 -22.59
N ILE A 377 -19.66 9.50 -22.70
CA ILE A 377 -20.12 8.77 -23.89
C ILE A 377 -21.22 7.78 -23.57
N SER A 378 -21.92 7.32 -24.62
CA SER A 378 -22.85 6.18 -24.53
C SER A 378 -22.11 4.83 -24.47
N ALA A 379 -22.78 3.78 -23.96
CA ALA A 379 -22.25 2.42 -23.98
C ALA A 379 -22.00 1.91 -25.41
N ARG A 380 -22.87 2.27 -26.36
CA ARG A 380 -22.66 2.07 -27.80
C ARG A 380 -21.35 2.66 -28.32
N GLN A 381 -21.02 3.91 -27.98
CA GLN A 381 -19.76 4.51 -28.40
C GLN A 381 -18.55 3.76 -27.82
N MET A 382 -18.65 3.31 -26.57
CA MET A 382 -17.61 2.48 -25.94
C MET A 382 -17.43 1.15 -26.69
N LEU A 383 -18.51 0.43 -27.01
CA LEU A 383 -18.46 -0.82 -27.78
C LEU A 383 -17.80 -0.62 -29.15
N HIS A 384 -18.27 0.38 -29.91
CA HIS A 384 -17.74 0.64 -31.25
C HIS A 384 -16.24 0.97 -31.24
N TRP A 385 -15.79 1.72 -30.22
CA TRP A 385 -14.35 1.98 -30.04
C TRP A 385 -13.57 0.70 -29.72
N LEU A 386 -14.07 -0.13 -28.79
CA LEU A 386 -13.42 -1.40 -28.46
C LEU A 386 -13.29 -2.30 -29.69
N ASP A 387 -14.32 -2.36 -30.52
CA ASP A 387 -14.28 -3.12 -31.77
C ASP A 387 -13.24 -2.59 -32.74
N ALA A 388 -13.28 -1.30 -33.04
CA ALA A 388 -12.36 -0.70 -34.00
C ALA A 388 -10.91 -0.77 -33.52
N ARG A 389 -10.67 -0.50 -32.23
CA ARG A 389 -9.34 -0.63 -31.62
C ARG A 389 -8.84 -2.07 -31.68
N ASN A 390 -9.68 -3.05 -31.35
CA ASN A 390 -9.29 -4.48 -31.37
C ASN A 390 -9.17 -5.04 -32.80
N ALA A 391 -9.83 -4.44 -33.79
CA ALA A 391 -9.67 -4.75 -35.20
C ALA A 391 -8.42 -4.10 -35.82
N SER A 392 -7.84 -3.11 -35.15
CA SER A 392 -6.56 -2.50 -35.53
C SER A 392 -5.39 -3.39 -35.11
N SER A 393 -4.29 -3.39 -35.87
CA SER A 393 -3.14 -4.25 -35.58
C SER A 393 -1.81 -3.65 -36.04
N PHE A 394 -0.73 -4.13 -35.45
CA PHE A 394 0.61 -3.95 -36.00
C PHE A 394 0.99 -5.18 -36.83
N ALA A 395 1.45 -4.96 -38.05
CA ALA A 395 1.84 -5.98 -39.01
C ALA A 395 3.29 -5.78 -39.46
N SER A 396 3.85 -6.79 -40.14
CA SER A 396 5.18 -6.72 -40.77
C SER A 396 6.32 -6.33 -39.82
N LEU A 397 6.22 -6.60 -38.51
CA LEU A 397 7.27 -6.25 -37.56
C LEU A 397 8.58 -6.95 -37.94
N ALA A 398 9.61 -6.15 -38.17
CA ALA A 398 10.95 -6.64 -38.44
C ALA A 398 11.99 -5.76 -37.74
N TRP A 399 12.90 -6.42 -37.03
CA TRP A 399 14.05 -5.80 -36.38
C TRP A 399 15.32 -6.13 -37.17
N SER A 400 16.10 -5.12 -37.51
CA SER A 400 17.39 -5.29 -38.18
C SER A 400 18.39 -4.24 -37.71
N ALA A 401 19.55 -4.68 -37.22
CA ALA A 401 20.55 -3.84 -36.56
C ALA A 401 19.90 -3.07 -35.40
N ASN A 402 19.62 -1.78 -35.57
CA ASN A 402 18.96 -0.94 -34.58
C ASN A 402 17.70 -0.27 -35.16
N THR A 403 17.08 -0.88 -36.16
CA THR A 403 15.90 -0.35 -36.82
C THR A 403 14.73 -1.32 -36.66
N LEU A 404 13.62 -0.81 -36.14
CA LEU A 404 12.33 -1.47 -36.19
C LEU A 404 11.53 -0.93 -37.38
N THR A 405 11.09 -1.82 -38.26
CA THR A 405 10.07 -1.51 -39.27
C THR A 405 8.78 -2.23 -38.91
N LEU A 406 7.65 -1.55 -39.04
CA LEU A 406 6.33 -2.10 -38.78
C LEU A 406 5.29 -1.39 -39.65
N ASP A 407 4.17 -2.05 -39.90
CA ASP A 407 3.00 -1.43 -40.52
C ASP A 407 1.88 -1.32 -39.47
N VAL A 408 1.16 -0.21 -39.45
CA VAL A 408 -0.11 -0.10 -38.72
C VAL A 408 -1.23 -0.39 -39.70
N VAL A 409 -2.10 -1.32 -39.36
CA VAL A 409 -3.38 -1.57 -40.04
C VAL A 409 -4.48 -1.04 -39.13
N LYS A 410 -5.04 0.13 -39.46
CA LYS A 410 -6.01 0.82 -38.61
C LYS A 410 -7.43 0.55 -39.09
N ASP A 411 -8.32 0.16 -38.18
CA ASP A 411 -9.75 0.12 -38.48
C ASP A 411 -10.27 1.56 -38.65
N PRO A 412 -11.08 1.86 -39.69
CA PRO A 412 -11.61 3.21 -39.90
C PRO A 412 -12.40 3.79 -38.71
N GLY A 413 -12.98 2.95 -37.85
CA GLY A 413 -13.67 3.39 -36.63
C GLY A 413 -12.74 3.78 -35.47
N ALA A 414 -11.45 3.45 -35.54
CA ALA A 414 -10.46 3.76 -34.50
C ALA A 414 -9.89 5.17 -34.71
N LEU A 415 -10.78 6.17 -34.64
CA LEU A 415 -10.41 7.58 -34.82
C LEU A 415 -9.47 8.03 -33.70
N ASN A 416 -8.42 8.77 -34.06
CA ASN A 416 -7.40 9.26 -33.13
C ASN A 416 -6.76 8.15 -32.26
N LEU A 417 -6.60 6.96 -32.82
CA LEU A 417 -5.84 5.86 -32.21
C LEU A 417 -4.39 6.30 -31.97
N GLU A 418 -3.85 5.97 -30.81
CA GLU A 418 -2.45 6.24 -30.48
C GLU A 418 -1.64 4.95 -30.39
N GLY A 419 -0.48 4.98 -31.04
CA GLY A 419 0.56 3.97 -30.91
C GLY A 419 1.53 4.37 -29.79
N MET A 420 1.98 3.36 -29.05
CA MET A 420 3.01 3.44 -28.03
C MET A 420 4.16 2.52 -28.43
N LEU A 421 5.36 3.07 -28.53
CA LEU A 421 6.58 2.33 -28.81
C LEU A 421 7.57 2.53 -27.68
N PRO A 422 8.07 1.47 -27.00
CA PRO A 422 9.08 1.63 -25.97
C PRO A 422 10.28 2.45 -26.46
N VAL A 423 10.71 3.43 -25.68
CA VAL A 423 11.87 4.27 -26.01
C VAL A 423 13.16 3.43 -25.96
N LEU A 424 13.20 2.45 -25.07
CA LEU A 424 14.38 1.64 -24.84
C LEU A 424 14.36 0.33 -25.66
N SER A 425 15.48 -0.02 -26.27
CA SER A 425 15.73 -1.31 -26.94
C SER A 425 16.84 -2.10 -26.25
N ALA A 426 17.24 -3.27 -26.78
CA ALA A 426 18.41 -3.99 -26.25
C ALA A 426 19.71 -3.20 -26.35
N THR A 427 19.85 -2.38 -27.40
CA THR A 427 21.13 -1.80 -27.81
C THR A 427 21.20 -0.31 -27.62
N GLY A 428 20.06 0.37 -27.40
CA GLY A 428 20.02 1.78 -26.99
C GLY A 428 18.63 2.43 -27.13
N THR A 429 18.58 3.74 -27.27
CA THR A 429 17.34 4.55 -27.18
C THR A 429 16.77 4.94 -28.55
N LEU A 430 15.45 5.16 -28.63
CA LEU A 430 14.77 5.65 -29.82
C LEU A 430 15.20 7.09 -30.15
N VAL A 431 15.77 7.28 -31.33
CA VAL A 431 16.26 8.60 -31.80
C VAL A 431 15.42 9.21 -32.92
N SER A 432 14.66 8.39 -33.66
CA SER A 432 13.73 8.91 -34.66
C SER A 432 12.62 7.93 -35.00
N LEU A 433 11.47 8.48 -35.37
CA LEU A 433 10.32 7.76 -35.90
C LEU A 433 9.90 8.40 -37.22
N THR A 434 9.55 7.59 -38.21
CA THR A 434 9.01 8.06 -39.49
C THR A 434 7.72 7.33 -39.82
N PHE A 435 6.82 8.02 -40.52
CA PHE A 435 5.57 7.51 -41.09
C PHE A 435 5.59 7.74 -42.60
N ASP A 436 5.48 6.66 -43.38
CA ASP A 436 5.61 6.64 -44.84
C ASP A 436 6.86 7.41 -45.34
N GLY A 437 7.96 7.26 -44.60
CA GLY A 437 9.25 7.89 -44.87
C GLY A 437 9.35 9.37 -44.50
N SER A 438 8.29 9.97 -43.97
CA SER A 438 8.31 11.34 -43.43
C SER A 438 8.60 11.32 -41.93
N PRO A 439 9.41 12.24 -41.38
CA PRO A 439 9.62 12.33 -39.94
C PRO A 439 8.30 12.51 -39.19
N LEU A 440 8.10 11.70 -38.13
CA LEU A 440 6.95 11.75 -37.26
C LEU A 440 7.40 12.20 -35.87
N ALA A 441 6.80 13.28 -35.37
CA ALA A 441 7.01 13.71 -34.00
C ALA A 441 6.26 12.77 -33.04
N TYR A 442 6.86 12.54 -31.87
CA TYR A 442 6.26 11.79 -30.78
C TYR A 442 6.50 12.52 -29.46
N LEU A 443 5.67 12.22 -28.47
CA LEU A 443 5.88 12.60 -27.08
C LEU A 443 6.46 11.41 -26.33
N THR A 444 7.23 11.67 -25.29
CA THR A 444 7.74 10.61 -24.42
C THR A 444 7.01 10.65 -23.09
N GLU A 445 6.54 9.50 -22.62
CA GLU A 445 5.85 9.37 -21.33
C GLU A 445 6.13 8.02 -20.68
N THR A 446 6.35 8.02 -19.36
CA THR A 446 6.46 6.78 -18.59
C THR A 446 5.07 6.32 -18.16
N ILE A 447 4.65 5.18 -18.71
CA ILE A 447 3.41 4.50 -18.35
C ILE A 447 3.75 3.26 -17.55
N LYS A 448 3.50 3.30 -16.24
CA LYS A 448 3.57 2.15 -15.33
C LYS A 448 4.91 1.40 -15.43
N GLY A 449 6.01 2.17 -15.36
CA GLY A 449 7.38 1.65 -15.35
C GLY A 449 8.01 1.45 -16.73
N VAL A 450 7.31 1.75 -17.83
CA VAL A 450 7.88 1.68 -19.18
C VAL A 450 7.75 3.04 -19.85
N GLU A 451 8.87 3.57 -20.34
CA GLU A 451 8.89 4.81 -21.12
C GLU A 451 8.53 4.53 -22.59
N TYR A 452 7.52 5.22 -23.09
CA TYR A 452 7.01 5.08 -24.46
C TYR A 452 7.12 6.38 -25.23
N ALA A 453 7.48 6.26 -26.51
CA ALA A 453 7.16 7.23 -27.53
C ALA A 453 5.69 7.05 -27.96
N ILE A 454 4.88 8.08 -27.75
CA ILE A 454 3.45 8.13 -28.06
C ILE A 454 3.24 8.97 -29.33
N TYR A 455 2.48 8.43 -30.27
CA TYR A 455 2.19 9.06 -31.56
C TYR A 455 0.80 8.66 -32.08
N THR A 456 0.18 9.51 -32.91
CA THR A 456 -1.06 9.16 -33.61
C THR A 456 -0.80 8.05 -34.61
N ALA A 457 -1.50 6.93 -34.45
CA ALA A 457 -1.41 5.76 -35.30
C ALA A 457 -2.35 5.90 -36.50
N GLU A 458 -1.78 5.87 -37.69
CA GLU A 458 -2.46 5.93 -38.98
C GLU A 458 -2.10 4.71 -39.83
N ASP A 459 -2.98 4.34 -40.76
CA ASP A 459 -2.73 3.22 -41.67
C ASP A 459 -1.51 3.53 -42.55
N GLY A 460 -0.47 2.70 -42.49
CA GLY A 460 0.78 2.92 -43.24
C GLY A 460 2.03 2.35 -42.57
N SER A 461 3.19 2.69 -43.12
CA SER A 461 4.48 2.10 -42.73
C SER A 461 5.26 3.00 -41.79
N TYR A 462 5.81 2.40 -40.73
CA TYR A 462 6.58 3.07 -39.70
C TYR A 462 8.00 2.52 -39.64
N VAL A 463 8.95 3.43 -39.45
CA VAL A 463 10.36 3.07 -39.22
C VAL A 463 10.85 3.82 -38.00
N ALA A 464 11.23 3.06 -36.96
CA ALA A 464 11.81 3.54 -35.73
C ALA A 464 13.31 3.20 -35.71
N GLN A 465 14.14 4.21 -35.50
CA GLN A 465 15.59 4.08 -35.41
C GLN A 465 16.02 4.24 -33.96
N TYR A 466 16.82 3.29 -33.49
CA TYR A 466 17.48 3.30 -32.20
C TYR A 466 18.99 3.49 -32.41
N ASP A 467 19.66 4.19 -31.51
CA ASP A 467 21.10 4.33 -31.49
C ASP A 467 21.67 3.87 -30.15
N GLU A 468 22.92 3.43 -30.14
CA GLU A 468 23.57 2.90 -28.94
C GLU A 468 23.57 3.92 -27.80
N ASP A 469 23.15 3.47 -26.61
CA ASP A 469 23.31 4.27 -25.41
C ASP A 469 24.74 4.13 -24.88
N THR A 470 25.41 5.27 -24.75
CA THR A 470 26.80 5.35 -24.25
C THR A 470 26.93 6.39 -23.14
N THR A 471 25.82 6.92 -22.67
CA THR A 471 25.76 7.96 -21.65
C THR A 471 25.42 7.31 -20.31
N PRO A 472 26.29 7.43 -19.30
CA PRO A 472 25.93 7.00 -17.95
C PRO A 472 24.85 7.88 -17.31
N PRO A 473 24.07 7.34 -16.36
CA PRO A 473 23.08 8.11 -15.61
C PRO A 473 23.71 9.31 -14.91
N VAL A 474 23.03 10.45 -14.93
CA VAL A 474 23.45 11.65 -14.17
C VAL A 474 22.88 11.55 -12.76
N ILE A 475 23.74 11.23 -11.80
CA ILE A 475 23.39 11.18 -10.38
C ILE A 475 23.26 12.60 -9.81
N THR A 476 22.15 12.87 -9.12
CA THR A 476 21.87 14.14 -8.44
C THR A 476 21.24 13.91 -7.07
N ASN A 477 21.20 14.95 -6.24
CA ASN A 477 20.52 14.94 -4.94
C ASN A 477 20.94 13.81 -3.99
N VAL A 478 22.22 13.41 -4.02
CA VAL A 478 22.77 12.44 -3.07
C VAL A 478 22.69 13.02 -1.66
N ALA A 479 21.94 12.33 -0.81
CA ALA A 479 21.73 12.69 0.58
C ALA A 479 21.75 11.44 1.46
N HIS A 480 21.96 11.66 2.76
CA HIS A 480 21.80 10.64 3.78
C HIS A 480 20.95 11.22 4.90
N SER A 481 20.17 10.37 5.56
CA SER A 481 19.54 10.66 6.83
C SER A 481 19.90 9.57 7.82
N GLN A 482 20.28 9.97 9.02
CA GLN A 482 20.38 9.04 10.13
C GLN A 482 18.96 8.71 10.57
N THR A 483 18.58 7.43 10.51
CA THR A 483 17.26 6.96 10.93
C THR A 483 17.30 6.35 12.34
N HIS A 484 18.47 5.83 12.75
CA HIS A 484 18.72 5.28 14.08
C HIS A 484 20.21 5.46 14.48
N TYR A 485 20.62 5.10 15.71
CA TYR A 485 22.03 5.13 16.09
C TYR A 485 22.90 4.05 15.40
N SER A 486 22.26 3.10 14.70
CA SER A 486 22.90 1.98 13.98
C SER A 486 22.42 1.82 12.54
N THR A 487 21.63 2.76 12.01
CA THR A 487 21.11 2.71 10.64
C THR A 487 21.13 4.09 9.96
N ALA A 488 21.19 4.10 8.64
CA ALA A 488 21.10 5.32 7.83
C ALA A 488 20.46 5.01 6.48
N THR A 489 19.61 5.91 5.97
CA THR A 489 19.04 5.79 4.63
C THR A 489 19.81 6.69 3.67
N ILE A 490 20.21 6.15 2.53
CA ILE A 490 20.89 6.89 1.45
C ILE A 490 19.91 7.07 0.29
N THR A 491 19.72 8.33 -0.14
CA THR A 491 18.79 8.68 -1.23
C THR A 491 19.50 9.46 -2.33
N TRP A 492 19.10 9.25 -3.58
CA TRP A 492 19.56 10.04 -4.73
C TRP A 492 18.57 9.94 -5.90
N GLN A 493 18.81 10.75 -6.93
CA GLN A 493 18.03 10.73 -8.17
C GLN A 493 18.93 10.55 -9.39
N THR A 494 18.38 9.98 -10.46
CA THR A 494 18.99 9.93 -11.80
C THR A 494 18.07 10.54 -12.85
N ASP A 495 18.64 10.98 -13.97
CA ASP A 495 17.91 11.49 -15.13
C ASP A 495 17.34 10.39 -16.04
N GLU A 496 17.75 9.14 -15.82
CA GLU A 496 17.24 7.94 -16.49
C GLU A 496 17.13 6.76 -15.53
N PRO A 497 16.28 5.75 -15.82
CA PRO A 497 16.15 4.57 -14.95
C PRO A 497 17.46 3.80 -14.79
N ALA A 498 17.90 3.60 -13.55
CA ALA A 498 19.15 2.94 -13.21
C ALA A 498 19.00 1.93 -12.06
N ALA A 499 19.80 0.88 -12.06
CA ALA A 499 19.97 -0.02 -10.93
C ALA A 499 20.73 0.68 -9.79
N SER A 500 20.38 0.35 -8.55
CA SER A 500 20.84 1.08 -7.36
C SER A 500 21.95 0.35 -6.62
N ARG A 501 23.03 1.03 -6.23
CA ARG A 501 24.04 0.47 -5.32
C ARG A 501 24.62 1.53 -4.39
N VAL A 502 24.76 1.19 -3.12
CA VAL A 502 25.52 1.96 -2.12
C VAL A 502 26.69 1.09 -1.67
N ASP A 503 27.90 1.63 -1.70
CA ASP A 503 29.05 1.06 -0.97
C ASP A 503 29.34 1.95 0.24
N CYS A 504 29.58 1.36 1.41
CA CYS A 504 29.94 2.08 2.63
C CYS A 504 31.04 1.38 3.44
N GLY A 505 31.68 2.11 4.35
CA GLY A 505 32.70 1.59 5.25
C GLY A 505 33.28 2.65 6.19
N VAL A 506 34.07 2.23 7.16
CA VAL A 506 34.67 3.12 8.18
C VAL A 506 36.03 3.68 7.77
N ASP A 507 36.63 3.15 6.71
CA ASP A 507 37.85 3.63 6.08
C ASP A 507 37.50 4.19 4.70
N SER A 508 37.82 5.46 4.45
CA SER A 508 37.55 6.07 3.14
C SER A 508 38.23 5.33 1.99
N MET A 509 39.33 4.63 2.23
CA MET A 509 40.03 3.85 1.20
C MET A 509 39.49 2.42 1.06
N LEU A 510 38.58 1.98 1.93
CA LEU A 510 38.02 0.63 1.94
C LEU A 510 36.55 0.66 2.37
N LEU A 511 35.66 0.69 1.37
CA LEU A 511 34.22 0.51 1.55
C LEU A 511 33.90 -0.99 1.48
N ASP A 512 33.79 -1.64 2.64
CA ASP A 512 33.68 -3.09 2.80
C ASP A 512 32.25 -3.61 2.98
N GLN A 513 31.27 -2.71 3.03
CA GLN A 513 29.84 -3.01 3.04
C GLN A 513 29.19 -2.51 1.74
N SER A 514 28.18 -3.24 1.24
CA SER A 514 27.45 -2.82 0.04
C SER A 514 25.99 -3.27 0.07
N VAL A 515 25.09 -2.41 -0.38
CA VAL A 515 23.65 -2.68 -0.54
C VAL A 515 23.27 -2.39 -1.99
N THR A 516 22.42 -3.24 -2.59
CA THR A 516 21.99 -3.09 -3.99
C THR A 516 20.48 -3.23 -4.12
N GLY A 517 19.87 -2.39 -4.94
CA GLY A 517 18.48 -2.51 -5.39
C GLY A 517 18.43 -3.05 -6.82
N GLY A 518 17.58 -4.05 -7.06
CA GLY A 518 17.48 -4.74 -8.35
C GLY A 518 16.56 -4.07 -9.39
N ALA A 519 15.79 -3.05 -9.00
CA ALA A 519 14.89 -2.33 -9.89
C ALA A 519 15.61 -1.16 -10.59
N TYR A 520 15.26 -0.93 -11.86
CA TYR A 520 15.63 0.28 -12.60
C TYR A 520 14.65 1.41 -12.24
N VAL A 521 15.13 2.39 -11.47
CA VAL A 521 14.33 3.52 -10.98
C VAL A 521 15.09 4.82 -11.19
N THR A 522 14.37 5.94 -11.14
CA THR A 522 14.96 7.30 -11.17
C THR A 522 15.05 7.92 -9.78
N ASP A 523 14.23 7.46 -8.85
CA ASP A 523 14.25 7.85 -7.43
C ASP A 523 14.75 6.67 -6.61
N HIS A 524 15.90 6.84 -5.97
CA HIS A 524 16.61 5.79 -5.27
C HIS A 524 16.59 6.00 -3.76
N ALA A 525 16.37 4.92 -3.02
CA ALA A 525 16.50 4.87 -1.56
C ALA A 525 17.02 3.49 -1.15
N LEU A 526 18.13 3.44 -0.39
CA LEU A 526 18.68 2.20 0.17
C LEU A 526 19.06 2.40 1.64
N ASP A 527 18.69 1.45 2.49
CA ASP A 527 18.99 1.46 3.92
C ASP A 527 20.30 0.73 4.24
N LEU A 528 21.14 1.39 5.05
CA LEU A 528 22.33 0.82 5.69
C LEU A 528 21.97 0.40 7.11
N THR A 529 22.35 -0.81 7.49
CA THR A 529 22.07 -1.39 8.82
C THR A 529 23.34 -1.93 9.48
N GLY A 530 23.30 -2.17 10.79
CA GLY A 530 24.44 -2.74 11.54
C GLY A 530 25.62 -1.78 11.68
N LEU A 531 25.35 -0.48 11.69
CA LEU A 531 26.37 0.55 11.85
C LEU A 531 26.72 0.77 13.33
N GLU A 532 27.97 1.14 13.61
CA GLU A 532 28.43 1.49 14.95
C GLU A 532 28.20 2.99 15.23
N ALA A 533 27.64 3.31 16.39
CA ALA A 533 27.47 4.70 16.82
C ALA A 533 28.83 5.42 17.01
N SER A 534 28.87 6.74 16.86
CA SER A 534 30.09 7.57 16.92
C SER A 534 31.12 7.28 15.84
N THR A 535 30.78 6.45 14.85
CA THR A 535 31.71 6.06 13.80
C THR A 535 31.47 6.91 12.55
N VAL A 536 32.56 7.39 11.96
CA VAL A 536 32.51 8.06 10.66
C VAL A 536 32.39 7.00 9.59
N TYR A 537 31.30 7.05 8.83
CA TYR A 537 31.09 6.20 7.66
C TYR A 537 31.32 7.02 6.40
N TYR A 538 32.06 6.43 5.49
CA TYR A 538 32.23 6.90 4.12
C TYR A 538 31.32 6.10 3.22
N TYR A 539 30.69 6.74 2.24
CA TYR A 539 29.89 6.05 1.24
C TYR A 539 30.02 6.67 -0.14
N ARG A 540 29.60 5.89 -1.13
CA ARG A 540 29.36 6.31 -2.51
C ARG A 540 28.12 5.58 -3.03
N VAL A 541 27.45 6.21 -3.98
CA VAL A 541 26.36 5.62 -4.73
C VAL A 541 26.82 5.29 -6.14
N THR A 542 26.38 4.17 -6.69
CA THR A 542 26.58 3.80 -8.09
C THR A 542 25.21 3.57 -8.71
N ALA A 543 24.96 4.25 -9.82
CA ALA A 543 23.80 4.07 -10.66
C ALA A 543 24.26 3.48 -11.99
N THR A 544 23.66 2.36 -12.38
CA THR A 544 23.99 1.67 -13.65
C THR A 544 22.73 1.59 -14.50
N ASP A 545 22.75 2.12 -15.71
CA ASP A 545 21.63 2.02 -16.63
C ASP A 545 21.43 0.58 -17.17
N ALA A 546 20.46 0.42 -18.08
CA ALA A 546 20.17 -0.88 -18.70
C ALA A 546 21.24 -1.34 -19.71
N TRP A 547 22.24 -0.51 -20.03
CA TRP A 547 23.31 -0.76 -21.01
C TRP A 547 24.70 -0.82 -20.38
N ASP A 548 24.76 -1.03 -19.07
CA ASP A 548 25.98 -1.08 -18.26
C ASP A 548 26.80 0.23 -18.25
N ASN A 549 26.21 1.35 -18.68
CA ASN A 549 26.79 2.66 -18.42
C ASN A 549 26.57 2.99 -16.94
N ALA A 550 27.67 3.09 -16.20
CA ALA A 550 27.64 3.34 -14.76
C ALA A 550 28.21 4.71 -14.42
N ALA A 551 27.47 5.44 -13.59
CA ALA A 551 27.97 6.61 -12.88
C ALA A 551 28.17 6.27 -11.40
N THR A 552 29.10 6.95 -10.76
CA THR A 552 29.31 6.84 -9.32
C THR A 552 29.49 8.23 -8.75
N ASP A 553 28.75 8.53 -7.69
CA ASP A 553 28.85 9.79 -6.97
C ASP A 553 29.12 9.53 -5.48
N PRO A 554 30.11 10.19 -4.89
CA PRO A 554 31.13 11.02 -5.56
C PRO A 554 32.12 10.18 -6.38
N ALA A 555 32.93 10.84 -7.21
CA ALA A 555 33.84 10.19 -8.15
C ALA A 555 34.86 9.26 -7.45
N ALA A 556 35.45 8.33 -8.20
CA ALA A 556 36.39 7.35 -7.64
C ALA A 556 37.56 7.99 -6.87
N GLY A 557 37.66 7.70 -5.57
CA GLY A 557 38.66 8.27 -4.65
C GLY A 557 38.15 9.46 -3.83
N GLU A 558 36.93 9.91 -4.09
CA GLU A 558 36.17 10.85 -3.27
C GLU A 558 35.03 10.10 -2.55
N HIS A 559 34.59 10.63 -1.41
CA HIS A 559 33.58 10.00 -0.56
C HIS A 559 32.72 11.06 0.11
N VAL A 560 31.42 10.80 0.22
CA VAL A 560 30.60 11.49 1.20
C VAL A 560 30.81 10.78 2.52
N PHE A 561 30.90 11.54 3.60
CA PHE A 561 30.94 10.96 4.93
C PHE A 561 29.77 11.45 5.74
N PHE A 562 29.29 10.57 6.61
CA PHE A 562 28.39 10.92 7.70
C PHE A 562 28.95 10.33 8.98
N THR A 563 28.44 10.77 10.11
CA THR A 563 28.85 10.24 11.39
C THR A 563 27.60 10.09 12.21
N LEU A 564 27.37 8.85 12.65
CA LEU A 564 26.25 8.57 13.53
C LEU A 564 26.52 9.26 14.86
N GLY A 565 25.61 10.11 15.31
CA GLY A 565 25.74 10.75 16.62
C GLY A 565 25.77 9.69 17.72
N MET A 566 26.64 9.84 18.72
CA MET A 566 26.52 9.02 19.94
C MET A 566 25.30 9.51 20.70
N PRO A 567 24.35 8.63 21.05
CA PRO A 567 23.33 9.01 22.00
C PRO A 567 23.99 9.24 23.37
N CYS A 568 23.67 10.36 24.01
CA CYS A 568 24.03 10.60 25.41
C CYS A 568 23.17 9.79 26.36
N PHE A 569 21.99 9.38 25.90
CA PHE A 569 21.17 8.32 26.51
C PHE A 569 20.26 7.71 25.44
N VAL A 570 19.82 6.49 25.73
CA VAL A 570 18.85 5.72 24.96
C VAL A 570 17.86 5.17 25.97
N ASP A 571 16.57 5.27 25.65
CA ASP A 571 15.53 4.49 26.30
C ASP A 571 15.03 3.47 25.25
N GLU A 572 15.34 2.19 25.44
CA GLU A 572 15.01 1.10 24.48
C GLU A 572 14.49 -0.17 25.17
N ILE A 573 14.68 -0.31 26.49
CA ILE A 573 14.19 -1.46 27.25
C ILE A 573 13.12 -1.07 28.28
N VAL A 574 12.36 -2.05 28.76
CA VAL A 574 11.33 -1.87 29.79
C VAL A 574 11.86 -1.10 31.00
N GLU A 575 13.08 -1.40 31.47
CA GLU A 575 13.67 -0.71 32.61
C GLU A 575 13.92 0.79 32.37
N ASP A 576 14.26 1.19 31.16
CA ASP A 576 14.54 2.58 30.81
C ASP A 576 13.24 3.40 30.85
N PHE A 577 12.22 2.92 30.13
CA PHE A 577 10.90 3.55 30.13
C PHE A 577 10.24 3.51 31.50
N ALA A 578 10.40 2.42 32.27
CA ALA A 578 9.84 2.31 33.63
C ALA A 578 10.46 3.30 34.63
N ALA A 579 11.58 3.94 34.30
CA ALA A 579 12.13 5.03 35.10
C ALA A 579 11.34 6.35 34.92
N GLY A 580 10.55 6.47 33.84
CA GLY A 580 9.67 7.60 33.56
C GLY A 580 8.35 7.58 34.33
N ASP A 581 7.50 8.56 34.04
CA ASP A 581 6.14 8.70 34.55
C ASP A 581 5.13 8.42 33.42
N THR A 582 4.40 7.31 33.53
CA THR A 582 3.35 6.91 32.58
C THR A 582 2.04 7.67 32.76
N GLY A 583 1.92 8.46 33.83
CA GLY A 583 0.63 9.02 34.23
C GLY A 583 -0.44 7.90 34.34
N SER A 584 -1.68 8.24 34.01
CA SER A 584 -2.80 7.28 34.01
C SER A 584 -3.21 6.79 32.61
N GLY A 585 -2.58 7.30 31.55
CA GLY A 585 -3.01 7.11 30.16
C GLY A 585 -2.03 6.34 29.29
N THR A 586 -0.80 6.10 29.75
CA THR A 586 0.18 5.25 29.06
C THR A 586 0.65 4.11 29.96
N PHE A 587 1.34 3.14 29.36
CA PHE A 587 1.84 1.94 30.00
C PHE A 587 3.16 1.54 29.36
N VAL A 588 4.09 1.03 30.18
CA VAL A 588 5.36 0.46 29.69
C VAL A 588 5.13 -1.01 29.41
N ALA A 589 5.09 -1.36 28.12
CA ALA A 589 4.86 -2.70 27.61
C ALA A 589 6.18 -3.39 27.25
N GLU A 590 6.18 -4.71 27.30
CA GLU A 590 7.27 -5.55 26.80
C GLU A 590 6.99 -5.95 25.34
N ILE A 591 6.96 -4.95 24.46
CA ILE A 591 6.97 -5.12 23.00
C ILE A 591 8.42 -4.97 22.56
N GLY A 592 8.95 -5.97 21.84
CA GLY A 592 10.39 -6.03 21.57
C GLY A 592 11.19 -6.13 22.88
N ASP A 593 12.12 -5.20 23.10
CA ASP A 593 12.89 -5.08 24.35
C ASP A 593 12.23 -4.11 25.36
N GLY A 594 11.25 -3.31 24.92
CA GLY A 594 10.47 -2.37 25.72
C GLY A 594 9.74 -1.35 24.84
N ALA A 595 8.57 -0.89 25.27
CA ALA A 595 7.85 0.17 24.56
C ALA A 595 6.93 0.98 25.49
N VAL A 596 6.60 2.21 25.09
CA VAL A 596 5.52 2.98 25.70
C VAL A 596 4.29 2.94 24.80
N VAL A 597 3.18 2.46 25.35
CA VAL A 597 1.87 2.35 24.70
C VAL A 597 0.79 3.10 25.48
N LEU A 598 -0.42 3.22 24.92
CA LEU A 598 -1.59 3.65 25.68
C LEU A 598 -1.91 2.63 26.77
N ALA A 599 -2.43 3.09 27.91
CA ALA A 599 -2.69 2.20 29.03
C ALA A 599 -3.81 1.21 28.68
N PRO A 600 -3.54 -0.12 28.69
CA PRO A 600 -4.56 -1.12 28.45
C PRO A 600 -5.52 -1.24 29.64
N THR A 601 -6.70 -1.81 29.42
CA THR A 601 -7.68 -2.09 30.47
C THR A 601 -7.14 -3.10 31.49
N VAL A 602 -6.34 -4.07 31.04
CA VAL A 602 -5.51 -4.92 31.89
C VAL A 602 -4.10 -4.93 31.29
N GLY A 603 -3.10 -4.54 32.07
CA GLY A 603 -1.70 -4.56 31.64
C GLY A 603 -0.80 -4.96 32.80
N GLU A 604 -0.05 -6.05 32.65
CA GLU A 604 0.90 -6.51 33.67
C GLU A 604 2.12 -7.17 33.03
N ILE A 605 3.31 -6.78 33.50
CA ILE A 605 4.62 -7.35 33.10
C ILE A 605 5.28 -8.16 34.23
N PHE A 606 4.55 -8.37 35.34
CA PHE A 606 5.00 -9.16 36.51
C PHE A 606 6.42 -8.83 37.06
N ALA A 607 6.90 -7.59 36.87
CA ALA A 607 8.22 -7.15 37.32
C ALA A 607 8.40 -7.13 38.86
N GLY A 608 7.29 -7.20 39.62
CA GLY A 608 7.28 -7.18 41.08
C GLY A 608 7.62 -8.51 41.76
N ALA A 609 7.29 -8.60 43.06
CA ALA A 609 7.46 -9.82 43.88
C ALA A 609 6.13 -10.45 44.34
N ALA A 610 5.01 -9.90 43.89
CA ALA A 610 3.65 -10.34 44.23
C ALA A 610 2.70 -10.00 43.09
N LEU A 611 1.56 -10.70 43.05
CA LEU A 611 0.46 -10.35 42.15
C LEU A 611 -0.07 -8.95 42.45
N PRO A 612 -0.67 -8.27 41.45
CA PRO A 612 -1.29 -6.97 41.65
C PRO A 612 -2.42 -7.04 42.72
N PRO A 613 -2.67 -5.97 43.47
CA PRO A 613 -3.66 -5.97 44.56
C PRO A 613 -5.10 -6.27 44.12
N ASP A 614 -5.42 -6.03 42.86
CA ASP A 614 -6.70 -6.27 42.20
C ASP A 614 -6.76 -7.63 41.48
N TRP A 615 -5.76 -8.50 41.68
CA TRP A 615 -5.77 -9.87 41.21
C TRP A 615 -6.04 -10.87 42.33
N GLU A 616 -6.65 -11.99 41.97
CA GLU A 616 -6.90 -13.12 42.86
C GLU A 616 -5.98 -14.29 42.49
N ASN A 617 -5.37 -14.90 43.52
CA ASN A 617 -4.75 -16.21 43.41
C ASN A 617 -5.66 -17.26 44.08
N VAL A 618 -6.01 -18.30 43.33
CA VAL A 618 -6.79 -19.44 43.83
C VAL A 618 -5.96 -20.72 43.72
N VAL A 619 -5.65 -21.31 44.86
CA VAL A 619 -5.03 -22.64 44.95
C VAL A 619 -6.03 -23.70 44.49
N ALA A 620 -5.75 -24.38 43.37
CA ALA A 620 -6.66 -25.33 42.75
C ALA A 620 -6.39 -26.80 43.15
N ASP A 621 -5.18 -27.09 43.62
CA ASP A 621 -4.72 -28.40 44.09
C ASP A 621 -4.05 -28.24 45.48
N PRO A 622 -4.17 -29.16 46.48
CA PRO A 622 -3.73 -28.93 47.87
C PRO A 622 -2.26 -28.56 48.14
N ASN A 623 -1.40 -28.39 47.14
CA ASN A 623 -0.04 -27.84 47.27
C ASN A 623 0.28 -26.74 46.24
N GLY A 624 -0.74 -26.19 45.58
CA GLY A 624 -0.55 -25.27 44.46
C GLY A 624 0.01 -23.91 44.85
N THR A 625 0.75 -23.31 43.92
CA THR A 625 1.38 -22.00 44.07
C THR A 625 1.22 -21.15 42.82
N ALA A 626 1.02 -19.85 43.02
CA ALA A 626 1.21 -18.81 42.00
C ALA A 626 2.28 -17.86 42.54
N VAL A 627 3.41 -17.76 41.87
CA VAL A 627 4.58 -17.00 42.34
C VAL A 627 4.95 -15.98 41.29
N VAL A 628 5.09 -14.71 41.71
CA VAL A 628 5.59 -13.64 40.86
C VAL A 628 7.04 -13.35 41.23
N GLY A 629 7.93 -13.33 40.24
CA GLY A 629 9.31 -12.90 40.41
C GLY A 629 10.15 -13.05 39.15
N GLY A 630 11.09 -12.12 38.96
CA GLY A 630 11.99 -12.13 37.79
C GLY A 630 11.28 -11.88 36.47
N GLY A 631 10.20 -11.08 36.47
CA GLY A 631 9.37 -10.80 35.28
C GLY A 631 8.30 -11.84 35.00
N LEU A 632 8.25 -12.95 35.76
CA LEU A 632 7.33 -14.06 35.47
C LEU A 632 6.28 -14.25 36.56
N LEU A 633 5.06 -14.59 36.13
CA LEU A 633 4.05 -15.29 36.93
C LEU A 633 4.12 -16.79 36.65
N VAL A 634 4.60 -17.56 37.63
CA VAL A 634 4.72 -19.02 37.56
C VAL A 634 3.56 -19.68 38.28
N LEU A 635 2.81 -20.52 37.59
CA LEU A 635 1.64 -21.25 38.08
C LEU A 635 1.91 -22.76 38.15
N ASP A 636 1.70 -23.35 39.33
CA ASP A 636 1.78 -24.79 39.58
C ASP A 636 0.57 -25.21 40.43
N GLY A 637 -0.45 -25.83 39.83
CA GLY A 637 -1.70 -26.17 40.53
C GLY A 637 -2.48 -24.98 41.11
N ALA A 638 -2.35 -23.79 40.51
CA ALA A 638 -3.00 -22.56 40.92
C ALA A 638 -3.56 -21.77 39.73
N ARG A 639 -4.50 -20.87 40.02
CA ARG A 639 -5.10 -19.94 39.06
C ARG A 639 -4.85 -18.49 39.49
N ALA A 640 -4.54 -17.63 38.54
CA ALA A 640 -4.45 -16.19 38.72
C ALA A 640 -5.32 -15.45 37.70
N HIS A 641 -6.01 -14.40 38.13
CA HIS A 641 -6.79 -13.51 37.26
C HIS A 641 -7.12 -12.19 37.95
N PRO A 642 -7.45 -11.12 37.20
CA PRO A 642 -8.05 -9.92 37.78
C PRO A 642 -9.37 -10.21 38.52
N LEU A 643 -9.71 -9.38 39.50
CA LEU A 643 -11.00 -9.47 40.20
C LEU A 643 -12.16 -9.04 39.32
N ALA A 644 -11.94 -8.04 38.45
CA ALA A 644 -12.93 -7.52 37.53
C ALA A 644 -13.25 -8.49 36.38
N THR A 645 -14.48 -8.41 35.87
CA THR A 645 -14.90 -8.97 34.58
C THR A 645 -15.19 -7.83 33.63
N PHE A 646 -15.00 -8.07 32.34
CA PHE A 646 -15.08 -7.05 31.30
C PHE A 646 -16.20 -7.41 30.32
N ALA A 647 -16.91 -6.37 29.89
CA ALA A 647 -18.08 -6.51 29.04
C ALA A 647 -17.72 -7.24 27.74
N TYR A 648 -18.62 -8.12 27.30
CA TYR A 648 -18.49 -8.73 25.99
C TYR A 648 -18.57 -7.67 24.88
N PRO A 649 -17.78 -7.79 23.80
CA PRO A 649 -17.84 -6.87 22.65
C PRO A 649 -19.22 -6.92 21.97
N VAL A 650 -19.78 -5.76 21.65
CA VAL A 650 -20.96 -5.66 20.78
C VAL A 650 -20.55 -5.46 19.30
N ALA A 651 -21.51 -5.38 18.38
CA ALA A 651 -21.21 -5.34 16.94
C ALA A 651 -20.15 -4.26 16.60
N ASP A 652 -19.18 -4.66 15.78
CA ASP A 652 -17.99 -3.90 15.34
C ASP A 652 -16.92 -3.63 16.41
N GLU A 653 -17.10 -4.07 17.66
CA GLU A 653 -16.08 -4.02 18.71
C GLU A 653 -15.23 -5.31 18.75
N VAL A 654 -13.95 -5.15 19.09
CA VAL A 654 -13.02 -6.26 19.33
C VAL A 654 -12.37 -6.09 20.69
N ARG A 655 -12.43 -7.14 21.51
CA ARG A 655 -11.64 -7.19 22.74
C ARG A 655 -10.47 -8.14 22.54
N THR A 656 -9.28 -7.57 22.50
CA THR A 656 -8.04 -8.29 22.27
C THR A 656 -7.38 -8.59 23.60
N LEU A 657 -7.06 -9.86 23.83
CA LEU A 657 -6.20 -10.30 24.93
C LEU A 657 -4.92 -10.86 24.32
N GLU A 658 -3.79 -10.22 24.64
CA GLU A 658 -2.48 -10.66 24.23
C GLU A 658 -1.61 -10.95 25.45
N PHE A 659 -0.83 -12.01 25.41
CA PHE A 659 0.06 -12.38 26.50
C PHE A 659 1.19 -13.26 26.00
N LYS A 660 2.37 -13.11 26.60
CA LYS A 660 3.50 -13.99 26.35
C LYS A 660 3.55 -15.08 27.42
N ALA A 661 3.59 -16.33 26.99
CA ALA A 661 3.55 -17.47 27.90
C ALA A 661 4.46 -18.61 27.45
N THR A 662 4.94 -19.40 28.41
CA THR A 662 5.58 -20.69 28.17
C THR A 662 4.66 -21.80 28.66
N TYR A 663 3.97 -22.45 27.72
CA TYR A 663 3.29 -23.71 28.00
C TYR A 663 4.29 -24.85 27.98
N ASN A 664 4.12 -25.79 28.89
CA ASN A 664 4.97 -26.96 28.98
C ASN A 664 4.17 -28.25 28.76
N THR A 665 4.81 -29.40 28.95
CA THR A 665 4.18 -30.72 28.76
C THR A 665 3.19 -31.11 29.89
N GLY A 666 2.83 -30.17 30.76
CA GLY A 666 1.79 -30.35 31.76
C GLY A 666 0.40 -30.43 31.12
N ILE A 667 -0.53 -31.15 31.75
CA ILE A 667 -1.93 -31.25 31.28
C ILE A 667 -2.78 -30.16 31.94
N TYR A 668 -3.76 -29.64 31.20
CA TYR A 668 -4.68 -28.60 31.65
C TYR A 668 -4.02 -27.31 32.14
N GLN A 669 -2.99 -26.88 31.40
CA GLN A 669 -2.50 -25.51 31.45
C GLN A 669 -3.38 -24.69 30.51
N HIS A 670 -3.91 -23.58 31.00
CA HIS A 670 -4.91 -22.77 30.31
C HIS A 670 -4.60 -21.28 30.45
N ALA A 671 -4.71 -20.53 29.36
CA ALA A 671 -4.73 -19.08 29.40
C ALA A 671 -5.69 -18.50 28.35
N GLY A 672 -6.37 -17.41 28.69
CA GLY A 672 -7.29 -16.72 27.79
C GLY A 672 -8.47 -16.08 28.52
N PHE A 673 -9.58 -15.89 27.82
CA PHE A 673 -10.81 -15.33 28.37
C PHE A 673 -11.65 -16.38 29.08
N GLY A 674 -12.03 -16.12 30.32
CA GLY A 674 -12.98 -16.95 31.07
C GLY A 674 -13.36 -16.34 32.41
N LEU A 675 -14.14 -17.07 33.20
CA LEU A 675 -14.39 -16.74 34.61
C LEU A 675 -13.35 -17.44 35.50
N THR A 676 -13.29 -18.77 35.39
CA THR A 676 -12.44 -19.60 36.26
C THR A 676 -11.81 -20.80 35.53
N PHE A 677 -12.17 -21.01 34.26
CA PHE A 677 -11.93 -22.22 33.45
C PHE A 677 -12.48 -23.53 34.04
N GLN A 678 -13.25 -23.47 35.13
CA GLN A 678 -14.02 -24.59 35.68
C GLN A 678 -15.51 -24.46 35.37
N GLU A 679 -15.90 -23.36 34.76
CA GLU A 679 -17.25 -23.05 34.29
C GLU A 679 -17.16 -22.44 32.89
N TYR A 680 -18.26 -22.57 32.15
CA TYR A 680 -18.44 -21.97 30.83
C TYR A 680 -19.11 -20.59 30.97
N PRO A 681 -18.93 -19.66 30.00
CA PRO A 681 -18.16 -19.81 28.77
C PRO A 681 -16.66 -19.46 28.93
N TYR A 682 -15.84 -19.89 27.96
CA TYR A 682 -14.43 -19.50 27.87
C TYR A 682 -13.89 -19.60 26.44
N ALA A 683 -12.81 -18.86 26.18
CA ALA A 683 -12.01 -18.86 24.96
C ALA A 683 -10.52 -18.89 25.36
N ILE A 684 -9.83 -19.99 25.13
CA ILE A 684 -8.49 -20.24 25.71
C ILE A 684 -7.54 -20.97 24.78
N PHE A 685 -6.25 -20.71 24.99
CA PHE A 685 -5.17 -21.64 24.68
C PHE A 685 -5.02 -22.66 25.81
N SER A 686 -4.69 -23.90 25.47
CA SER A 686 -4.77 -25.02 26.40
C SER A 686 -3.84 -26.17 26.02
N THR A 687 -3.18 -26.81 26.98
CA THR A 687 -2.49 -28.10 26.73
C THR A 687 -3.44 -29.31 26.79
N SER A 688 -4.73 -29.05 27.01
CA SER A 688 -5.80 -30.05 27.10
C SER A 688 -5.48 -31.17 28.11
N GLY A 689 -6.20 -32.28 28.05
CA GLY A 689 -5.92 -33.45 28.90
C GLY A 689 -4.72 -34.30 28.46
N THR A 690 -3.96 -33.85 27.46
CA THR A 690 -2.89 -34.65 26.83
C THR A 690 -1.49 -34.11 27.12
N GLY A 691 -1.30 -32.79 27.24
CA GLY A 691 0.03 -32.19 27.48
C GLY A 691 0.98 -32.31 26.29
N GLY A 692 0.47 -32.74 25.13
CA GLY A 692 1.27 -33.09 23.96
C GLY A 692 1.27 -32.05 22.84
N ALA A 693 0.40 -31.03 22.92
CA ALA A 693 0.29 -29.93 21.96
C ALA A 693 -0.46 -28.76 22.60
N ILE A 694 -0.37 -27.58 21.97
CA ILE A 694 -1.28 -26.48 22.21
C ILE A 694 -2.60 -26.73 21.48
N PHE A 695 -3.70 -26.43 22.16
CA PHE A 695 -5.05 -26.43 21.64
C PHE A 695 -5.67 -25.05 21.80
N ILE A 696 -6.57 -24.71 20.88
CA ILE A 696 -7.53 -23.62 21.06
C ILE A 696 -8.88 -24.20 21.49
N HIS A 697 -9.57 -23.54 22.42
CA HIS A 697 -10.87 -23.96 22.92
C HIS A 697 -11.81 -22.76 23.06
N THR A 698 -12.91 -22.73 22.30
CA THR A 698 -14.06 -21.84 22.56
C THR A 698 -15.24 -22.68 22.99
N ARG A 699 -15.74 -22.49 24.21
CA ARG A 699 -16.89 -23.23 24.75
C ARG A 699 -17.92 -22.31 25.37
N LEU A 700 -19.17 -22.48 24.96
CA LEU A 700 -20.32 -21.75 25.48
C LEU A 700 -20.98 -22.48 26.64
N ASP A 701 -21.05 -23.81 26.56
CA ASP A 701 -21.59 -24.69 27.59
C ASP A 701 -20.96 -26.10 27.50
N ALA A 702 -21.46 -27.04 28.31
CA ALA A 702 -20.94 -28.42 28.39
C ALA A 702 -21.06 -29.22 27.08
N SER A 703 -21.95 -28.81 26.17
CA SER A 703 -22.23 -29.45 24.90
C SER A 703 -21.88 -28.61 23.67
N THR A 704 -21.77 -27.28 23.83
CA THR A 704 -21.59 -26.33 22.73
C THR A 704 -20.20 -25.70 22.79
N GLY A 705 -19.40 -25.95 21.76
CA GLY A 705 -18.07 -25.38 21.62
C GLY A 705 -17.16 -26.22 20.73
N LEU A 706 -16.02 -25.65 20.33
CA LEU A 706 -15.02 -26.27 19.48
C LEU A 706 -13.67 -26.37 20.20
N SER A 707 -12.87 -27.33 19.77
CA SER A 707 -11.56 -27.61 20.34
C SER A 707 -10.67 -28.20 19.26
N GLU A 708 -9.57 -27.51 18.96
CA GLU A 708 -8.68 -27.86 17.86
C GLU A 708 -7.25 -27.95 18.37
N SER A 709 -6.49 -28.90 17.84
CA SER A 709 -5.06 -29.06 18.15
C SER A 709 -4.26 -28.24 17.15
N ILE A 710 -3.39 -27.38 17.65
CA ILE A 710 -2.51 -26.55 16.82
C ILE A 710 -1.21 -27.31 16.54
N SER A 711 -0.26 -27.30 17.48
CA SER A 711 1.02 -27.98 17.32
C SER A 711 1.72 -28.22 18.65
N SER A 712 2.61 -29.20 18.68
CA SER A 712 3.54 -29.44 19.79
C SER A 712 4.79 -28.56 19.73
N SER A 713 5.03 -27.85 18.61
CA SER A 713 6.19 -26.96 18.44
C SER A 713 6.16 -25.75 19.37
N TYR A 714 4.96 -25.34 19.81
CA TYR A 714 4.74 -24.20 20.71
C TYR A 714 4.84 -24.56 22.20
N LEU A 715 5.51 -25.67 22.53
CA LEU A 715 5.72 -26.12 23.91
C LEU A 715 7.19 -25.97 24.31
N GLY A 716 7.43 -25.54 25.55
CA GLY A 716 8.75 -25.48 26.17
C GLY A 716 9.60 -24.25 25.79
N ALA A 717 9.03 -23.30 25.07
CA ALA A 717 9.59 -21.99 24.78
C ALA A 717 8.51 -20.90 24.94
N PRO A 718 8.89 -19.65 25.22
CA PRO A 718 7.95 -18.54 25.28
C PRO A 718 7.44 -18.19 23.88
N HIS A 719 6.14 -17.94 23.78
CA HIS A 719 5.45 -17.49 22.57
C HIS A 719 4.45 -16.38 22.94
N THR A 720 4.14 -15.50 21.98
CA THR A 720 3.11 -14.48 22.15
C THR A 720 1.78 -15.05 21.66
N TYR A 721 0.77 -15.07 22.53
CA TYR A 721 -0.56 -15.58 22.24
C TYR A 721 -1.54 -14.42 22.20
N ARG A 722 -2.40 -14.38 21.17
CA ARG A 722 -3.47 -13.39 21.06
C ARG A 722 -4.81 -14.07 20.87
N ILE A 723 -5.82 -13.56 21.57
CA ILE A 723 -7.22 -13.95 21.40
C ILE A 723 -8.01 -12.68 21.10
N GLU A 724 -8.65 -12.62 19.94
CA GLU A 724 -9.58 -11.55 19.58
C GLU A 724 -11.00 -12.05 19.82
N TRP A 725 -11.63 -11.51 20.85
CA TRP A 725 -13.02 -11.78 21.15
C TRP A 725 -13.89 -10.77 20.41
N ARG A 726 -14.80 -11.28 19.58
CA ARG A 726 -15.78 -10.51 18.80
C ARG A 726 -17.20 -10.96 19.14
N ALA A 727 -18.20 -10.21 18.68
CA ALA A 727 -19.61 -10.52 18.96
C ALA A 727 -20.05 -11.91 18.43
N GLY A 728 -19.44 -12.40 17.35
CA GLY A 728 -19.79 -13.67 16.71
C GLY A 728 -18.65 -14.69 16.56
N THR A 729 -17.40 -14.26 16.69
CA THR A 729 -16.21 -15.09 16.50
C THR A 729 -15.23 -14.93 17.65
N VAL A 730 -14.34 -15.90 17.78
CA VAL A 730 -13.12 -15.81 18.57
C VAL A 730 -11.96 -16.26 17.70
N ASP A 731 -11.04 -15.35 17.45
CA ASP A 731 -9.87 -15.57 16.61
C ASP A 731 -8.63 -15.77 17.50
N TYR A 732 -7.75 -16.69 17.11
CA TYR A 732 -6.59 -17.11 17.90
C TYR A 732 -5.32 -16.94 17.08
N TYR A 733 -4.29 -16.32 17.68
CA TYR A 733 -3.00 -16.12 17.05
C TYR A 733 -1.86 -16.56 17.96
N ILE A 734 -0.76 -17.06 17.37
CA ILE A 734 0.50 -17.36 18.06
C ILE A 734 1.63 -16.71 17.27
N ASP A 735 2.46 -15.91 17.92
CA ASP A 735 3.58 -15.14 17.34
C ASP A 735 3.17 -14.27 16.13
N GLY A 736 1.94 -13.75 16.17
CA GLY A 736 1.34 -12.97 15.09
C GLY A 736 0.59 -13.80 14.03
N ASP A 737 0.87 -15.10 13.93
CA ASP A 737 0.20 -15.99 12.97
C ASP A 737 -1.22 -16.34 13.41
N HIS A 738 -2.21 -16.19 12.54
CA HIS A 738 -3.57 -16.66 12.80
C HIS A 738 -3.63 -18.20 12.80
N VAL A 739 -3.84 -18.81 13.95
CA VAL A 739 -3.82 -20.28 14.11
C VAL A 739 -5.21 -20.91 14.12
N GLY A 740 -6.28 -20.12 14.20
CA GLY A 740 -7.64 -20.63 14.04
C GLY A 740 -8.72 -19.66 14.51
N GLN A 741 -9.91 -19.80 13.92
CA GLN A 741 -11.10 -19.03 14.26
C GLN A 741 -12.22 -19.98 14.70
N HIS A 742 -12.91 -19.61 15.77
CA HIS A 742 -14.10 -20.30 16.24
C HIS A 742 -15.32 -19.37 16.13
N ALA A 743 -16.30 -19.73 15.29
CA ALA A 743 -17.54 -18.97 15.09
C ALA A 743 -18.56 -19.14 16.24
N TYR A 744 -18.20 -18.68 17.44
CA TYR A 744 -19.08 -18.63 18.60
C TYR A 744 -19.09 -17.24 19.24
N GLY A 745 -20.27 -16.63 19.32
CA GLY A 745 -20.48 -15.42 20.11
C GLY A 745 -20.55 -15.73 21.60
N ILE A 746 -19.57 -15.27 22.38
CA ILE A 746 -19.63 -15.27 23.84
C ILE A 746 -20.27 -13.96 24.30
N THR A 747 -21.43 -14.04 24.95
CA THR A 747 -22.22 -12.87 25.43
C THR A 747 -22.19 -12.72 26.95
N THR A 748 -21.20 -13.31 27.61
CA THR A 748 -20.98 -13.22 29.05
C THR A 748 -19.73 -12.40 29.29
N ASP A 749 -19.74 -11.50 30.27
CA ASP A 749 -18.57 -10.74 30.66
C ASP A 749 -17.45 -11.70 31.13
N LEU A 750 -16.28 -11.61 30.49
CA LEU A 750 -15.13 -12.48 30.76
C LEU A 750 -13.94 -11.65 31.25
N ARG A 751 -12.89 -12.33 31.69
CA ARG A 751 -11.62 -11.72 32.08
C ARG A 751 -10.44 -12.58 31.62
N PRO A 752 -9.22 -12.03 31.57
CA PRO A 752 -8.02 -12.83 31.44
C PRO A 752 -7.90 -13.78 32.63
N VAL A 753 -7.64 -15.04 32.38
CA VAL A 753 -7.40 -16.05 33.40
C VAL A 753 -6.21 -16.90 32.99
N PHE A 754 -5.33 -17.18 33.94
CA PHE A 754 -4.18 -18.08 33.78
C PHE A 754 -4.29 -19.20 34.80
N PHE A 755 -4.18 -20.45 34.36
CA PHE A 755 -4.49 -21.58 35.21
C PHE A 755 -3.61 -22.80 34.89
N ASP A 756 -2.91 -23.28 35.90
CA ASP A 756 -2.38 -24.64 35.92
C ASP A 756 -3.21 -25.50 36.89
N ARG A 757 -3.77 -26.60 36.39
CA ARG A 757 -4.69 -27.45 37.15
C ARG A 757 -4.02 -28.30 38.23
N TYR A 758 -2.79 -28.78 38.02
CA TYR A 758 -2.19 -29.84 38.85
C TYR A 758 -0.81 -29.49 39.35
N THR A 759 -0.51 -29.89 40.59
CA THR A 759 0.82 -29.70 41.16
C THR A 759 1.84 -30.71 40.65
N GLY A 760 3.08 -30.27 40.43
CA GLY A 760 4.24 -31.12 40.15
C GLY A 760 4.39 -31.58 38.69
N ALA A 761 3.57 -31.06 37.78
CA ALA A 761 3.85 -31.02 36.36
C ALA A 761 4.83 -29.87 36.06
N PRO A 762 5.47 -29.81 34.87
CA PRO A 762 6.07 -28.57 34.40
C PRO A 762 5.06 -27.42 34.51
N THR A 763 5.48 -26.23 34.93
CA THR A 763 4.62 -25.09 35.26
C THR A 763 4.08 -24.38 34.02
N LEU A 764 3.05 -23.54 34.20
CA LEU A 764 2.66 -22.53 33.21
C LEU A 764 3.27 -21.20 33.63
N ASP A 765 4.09 -20.62 32.76
CA ASP A 765 4.79 -19.38 33.04
C ASP A 765 4.21 -18.27 32.15
N ILE A 766 3.80 -17.15 32.73
CA ILE A 766 3.28 -15.96 32.02
C ILE A 766 4.28 -14.82 32.22
N ASP A 767 4.73 -14.22 31.12
CA ASP A 767 5.71 -13.13 31.09
C ASP A 767 4.99 -11.78 31.25
N TRP A 768 4.02 -11.53 30.39
CA TRP A 768 3.20 -10.33 30.44
C TRP A 768 1.81 -10.58 29.86
N VAL A 769 0.88 -9.67 30.13
CA VAL A 769 -0.47 -9.65 29.56
C VAL A 769 -0.93 -8.23 29.29
N HIS A 770 -1.53 -8.01 28.12
CA HIS A 770 -2.28 -6.81 27.76
C HIS A 770 -3.70 -7.18 27.30
N MET A 771 -4.68 -6.38 27.68
CA MET A 771 -6.04 -6.53 27.20
C MET A 771 -6.65 -5.17 26.89
N SER A 772 -7.19 -5.05 25.68
CA SER A 772 -7.99 -3.89 25.29
C SER A 772 -9.27 -3.79 26.15
N ASP A 773 -9.84 -2.61 26.35
CA ASP A 773 -9.66 -1.38 25.59
C ASP A 773 -8.44 -0.58 26.06
N PHE A 774 -7.76 0.12 25.15
CA PHE A 774 -6.71 1.08 25.48
C PHE A 774 -7.30 2.46 25.83
N SER A 775 -6.59 3.20 26.67
CA SER A 775 -6.93 4.59 26.99
C SER A 775 -6.95 5.44 25.71
N ALA A 776 -7.97 6.26 25.51
CA ALA A 776 -8.09 7.07 24.28
C ALA A 776 -6.91 8.05 24.05
N ALA A 777 -6.24 8.49 25.13
CA ALA A 777 -5.03 9.28 25.06
C ALA A 777 -4.23 9.18 26.36
N GLY A 778 -2.92 9.44 26.28
CA GLY A 778 -2.02 9.46 27.42
C GLY A 778 -0.73 10.24 27.12
N SER A 779 -0.05 10.68 28.18
CA SER A 779 1.26 11.33 28.09
C SER A 779 2.23 10.59 28.98
N PHE A 780 3.30 10.08 28.40
CA PHE A 780 4.46 9.56 29.11
C PHE A 780 5.52 10.65 29.21
N GLU A 781 6.02 10.94 30.41
CA GLU A 781 7.23 11.78 30.59
C GLU A 781 8.41 10.88 30.96
N SER A 782 9.52 10.99 30.23
CA SER A 782 10.73 10.23 30.56
C SER A 782 11.30 10.64 31.92
N HIS A 783 12.26 9.88 32.45
CA HIS A 783 13.03 10.39 33.58
C HIS A 783 13.91 11.58 33.13
N VAL A 784 14.38 12.37 34.09
CA VAL A 784 15.30 13.47 33.74
C VAL A 784 16.68 12.90 33.44
N HIS A 785 17.13 13.07 32.21
CA HIS A 785 18.46 12.65 31.76
C HIS A 785 19.46 13.79 31.96
N GLY A 786 20.68 13.46 32.35
CA GLY A 786 21.77 14.43 32.47
C GLY A 786 23.13 13.75 32.35
N THR A 787 24.12 14.49 31.87
CA THR A 787 25.47 13.98 31.58
C THR A 787 26.48 14.30 32.68
N GLY A 788 26.04 14.99 33.75
CA GLY A 788 26.89 15.44 34.85
C GLY A 788 27.64 16.76 34.59
N ALA A 789 27.47 17.36 33.41
CA ALA A 789 27.95 18.68 33.04
C ALA A 789 26.94 19.38 32.11
N THR A 790 27.18 20.65 31.75
CA THR A 790 26.38 21.29 30.69
C THR A 790 26.69 20.60 29.36
N SER A 791 25.63 20.15 28.69
CA SER A 791 25.67 19.47 27.40
C SER A 791 24.93 20.29 26.34
N PHE A 792 25.40 20.20 25.10
CA PHE A 792 24.66 20.63 23.92
C PHE A 792 23.84 19.45 23.40
N TRP A 793 22.51 19.48 23.55
CA TRP A 793 21.61 18.46 23.02
C TRP A 793 21.42 18.67 21.53
N GLU A 794 21.79 17.68 20.72
CA GLU A 794 21.89 17.82 19.27
C GLU A 794 20.55 17.49 18.60
N ALA A 795 20.12 16.23 18.65
CA ALA A 795 18.90 15.74 18.01
C ALA A 795 18.32 14.54 18.76
N ALA A 796 17.04 14.24 18.50
CA ALA A 796 16.39 13.02 18.96
C ALA A 796 16.04 12.13 17.76
N ASN A 797 16.31 10.84 17.87
CA ASN A 797 15.91 9.81 16.91
C ASN A 797 15.10 8.75 17.67
N TRP A 798 14.08 8.19 17.05
CA TRP A 798 13.21 7.17 17.65
C TRP A 798 12.62 6.25 16.59
N THR A 799 12.26 5.05 17.01
CA THR A 799 11.37 4.13 16.29
C THR A 799 10.01 4.11 16.97
N ALA A 800 8.94 4.15 16.17
CA ALA A 800 7.59 4.03 16.66
C ALA A 800 6.73 3.25 15.68
N ASP A 801 5.85 2.39 16.21
CA ASP A 801 4.72 1.83 15.48
C ASP A 801 3.50 2.72 15.71
N VAL A 802 2.90 3.19 14.63
CA VAL A 802 1.74 4.10 14.67
C VAL A 802 0.68 3.58 13.71
N PRO A 803 -0.10 2.55 14.13
CA PRO A 803 -1.19 2.01 13.33
C PRO A 803 -2.20 3.10 12.94
N ASP A 804 -2.88 2.91 11.80
CA ASP A 804 -3.92 3.85 11.35
C ASP A 804 -4.97 4.09 12.43
N GLY A 805 -5.36 5.36 12.60
CA GLY A 805 -6.27 5.77 13.68
C GLY A 805 -5.58 6.03 15.02
N THR A 806 -4.26 5.87 15.12
CA THR A 806 -3.46 6.26 16.29
C THR A 806 -2.54 7.44 15.98
N THR A 807 -2.05 8.12 17.02
CA THR A 807 -1.04 9.19 16.87
C THR A 807 0.00 9.10 17.97
N LEU A 808 1.24 9.48 17.63
CA LEU A 808 2.35 9.64 18.57
C LEU A 808 3.09 10.94 18.29
N GLU A 809 3.16 11.83 19.29
CA GLU A 809 3.90 13.08 19.21
C GLU A 809 4.97 13.16 20.31
N LEU A 810 6.20 13.50 19.94
CA LEU A 810 7.31 13.64 20.88
C LEU A 810 7.66 15.09 21.16
N TYR A 811 7.91 15.40 22.43
CA TYR A 811 8.26 16.72 22.92
C TYR A 811 9.51 16.66 23.78
N VAL A 812 10.28 17.75 23.85
CA VAL A 812 11.44 17.88 24.73
C VAL A 812 11.41 19.15 25.56
N ARG A 813 11.95 19.09 26.78
CA ARG A 813 12.27 20.24 27.62
C ARG A 813 13.66 20.11 28.24
N THR A 814 14.28 21.24 28.56
CA THR A 814 15.64 21.29 29.10
C THR A 814 15.73 22.19 30.33
N GLY A 815 16.75 21.98 31.17
CA GLY A 815 17.01 22.82 32.34
C GLY A 815 18.32 22.49 33.05
N ASP A 816 18.66 23.31 34.06
CA ASP A 816 19.95 23.22 34.78
C ASP A 816 19.81 22.67 36.22
N THR A 817 18.65 22.12 36.55
CA THR A 817 18.36 21.51 37.85
C THR A 817 17.79 20.11 37.66
N LEU A 818 18.23 19.14 38.46
CA LEU A 818 17.80 17.74 38.34
C LEU A 818 16.28 17.55 38.47
N VAL A 819 15.61 18.40 39.24
CA VAL A 819 14.15 18.39 39.41
C VAL A 819 13.58 19.56 38.64
N PRO A 820 12.67 19.34 37.66
CA PRO A 820 12.06 20.41 36.88
C PRO A 820 11.44 21.49 37.77
N ASP A 821 11.90 22.73 37.60
CA ASP A 821 11.44 23.92 38.30
C ASP A 821 11.05 25.04 37.31
N GLY A 822 10.74 26.24 37.80
CA GLY A 822 10.34 27.35 36.95
C GLY A 822 11.44 27.88 36.00
N GLY A 823 12.67 27.37 36.07
CA GLY A 823 13.77 27.68 35.17
C GLY A 823 13.88 26.74 33.97
N TRP A 824 13.16 25.62 33.95
CA TRP A 824 13.10 24.71 32.81
C TRP A 824 12.31 25.31 31.64
N THR A 825 12.66 24.93 30.41
CA THR A 825 11.89 25.31 29.23
C THR A 825 10.51 24.61 29.27
N PRO A 826 9.48 25.17 28.60
CA PRO A 826 8.29 24.39 28.28
C PRO A 826 8.66 23.24 27.34
N PHE A 827 7.82 22.20 27.33
CA PHE A 827 7.90 21.14 26.32
C PHE A 827 7.68 21.71 24.93
N THR A 828 8.56 21.35 24.00
CA THR A 828 8.54 21.78 22.60
C THR A 828 8.47 20.55 21.70
N LEU A 829 7.59 20.59 20.70
CA LEU A 829 7.37 19.49 19.77
C LEU A 829 8.62 19.21 18.92
N LEU A 830 8.97 17.95 18.79
CA LEU A 830 9.90 17.43 17.80
C LEU A 830 9.11 16.98 16.56
N PRO A 831 9.25 17.64 15.40
CA PRO A 831 8.36 17.41 14.26
C PRO A 831 8.55 16.06 13.55
N ALA A 832 9.70 15.41 13.71
CA ALA A 832 10.03 14.12 13.12
C ALA A 832 11.28 13.51 13.78
N SER A 833 11.47 12.19 13.62
CA SER A 833 12.71 11.51 14.03
C SER A 833 13.91 12.14 13.31
N GLY A 834 14.99 12.41 14.05
CA GLY A 834 16.15 13.18 13.59
C GLY A 834 16.03 14.70 13.79
N ALA A 835 14.93 15.21 14.37
CA ALA A 835 14.76 16.64 14.62
C ALA A 835 15.83 17.22 15.57
N ALA A 836 16.35 18.40 15.21
CA ALA A 836 17.32 19.12 16.01
C ALA A 836 16.69 19.68 17.30
N ILE A 837 17.36 19.46 18.42
CA ILE A 837 17.06 20.06 19.72
C ILE A 837 17.85 21.36 19.86
N ALA A 838 19.16 21.30 19.60
CA ALA A 838 20.10 22.42 19.55
C ALA A 838 20.08 23.37 20.76
N ILE A 839 20.03 22.82 21.99
CA ILE A 839 19.95 23.59 23.24
C ILE A 839 21.05 23.16 24.22
N ASN A 840 21.69 24.14 24.87
CA ASN A 840 22.61 23.92 25.99
C ASN A 840 21.85 23.84 27.32
N SER A 841 22.10 22.78 28.09
CA SER A 841 21.62 22.64 29.48
C SER A 841 22.30 21.47 30.18
N GLN A 842 22.18 21.35 31.51
CA GLN A 842 22.67 20.16 32.21
C GLN A 842 21.73 18.94 32.09
N PHE A 843 20.44 19.18 31.90
CA PHE A 843 19.41 18.15 31.92
C PHE A 843 18.40 18.31 30.79
N ILE A 844 17.91 17.19 30.29
CA ILE A 844 16.82 17.11 29.29
C ILE A 844 15.80 16.07 29.73
N GLN A 845 14.57 16.23 29.26
CA GLN A 845 13.50 15.27 29.45
C GLN A 845 12.61 15.30 28.21
N TYR A 846 12.15 14.13 27.78
CA TYR A 846 11.18 14.03 26.69
C TYR A 846 9.79 13.65 27.21
N ARG A 847 8.77 13.92 26.41
CA ARG A 847 7.39 13.51 26.63
C ARG A 847 6.82 12.93 25.35
N ALA A 848 6.20 11.77 25.43
CA ALA A 848 5.46 11.16 24.34
C ALA A 848 3.96 11.30 24.61
N ASP A 849 3.24 12.00 23.73
CA ASP A 849 1.79 12.11 23.75
C ASP A 849 1.21 11.11 22.74
N LEU A 850 0.47 10.13 23.25
CA LEU A 850 -0.14 9.06 22.47
C LEU A 850 -1.66 9.27 22.43
N SER A 851 -2.30 8.93 21.31
CA SER A 851 -3.76 8.89 21.22
C SER A 851 -4.27 7.84 20.24
N THR A 852 -5.53 7.43 20.40
CA THR A 852 -6.22 6.53 19.48
C THR A 852 -7.67 6.94 19.27
N SER A 853 -8.19 6.82 18.05
CA SER A 853 -9.62 6.85 17.75
C SER A 853 -10.28 5.48 17.82
N ASP A 854 -9.49 4.40 17.85
CA ASP A 854 -9.94 3.02 18.02
C ASP A 854 -9.33 2.43 19.30
N VAL A 855 -10.15 2.20 20.30
CA VAL A 855 -9.70 1.71 21.60
C VAL A 855 -9.26 0.24 21.57
N GLY A 856 -9.40 -0.46 20.44
CA GLY A 856 -8.77 -1.76 20.19
C GLY A 856 -7.29 -1.68 19.82
N LEU A 857 -6.79 -0.49 19.46
CA LEU A 857 -5.42 -0.27 18.97
C LEU A 857 -4.64 0.69 19.89
N THR A 858 -3.32 0.60 19.83
CA THR A 858 -2.41 1.54 20.50
C THR A 858 -1.20 1.83 19.60
N PRO A 859 -0.70 3.08 19.56
CA PRO A 859 0.65 3.34 19.06
C PRO A 859 1.68 2.86 20.08
N ALA A 860 2.91 2.62 19.64
CA ALA A 860 4.04 2.22 20.47
C ALA A 860 5.28 3.06 20.16
N LEU A 861 5.87 3.69 21.19
CA LEU A 861 7.24 4.21 21.12
C LEU A 861 8.17 3.08 21.56
N GLU A 862 8.93 2.51 20.63
CA GLU A 862 9.80 1.34 20.87
C GLU A 862 11.18 1.75 21.38
N ASP A 863 11.74 2.84 20.85
CA ASP A 863 12.99 3.40 21.34
C ASP A 863 13.03 4.92 21.18
N ILE A 864 13.90 5.57 21.95
CA ILE A 864 14.32 6.94 21.68
C ILE A 864 15.77 7.17 22.14
N ALA A 865 16.54 7.79 21.25
CA ALA A 865 17.94 8.10 21.42
C ALA A 865 18.17 9.62 21.23
N ILE A 866 18.71 10.29 22.25
CA ILE A 866 19.09 11.71 22.16
C ILE A 866 20.60 11.86 22.10
N SER A 867 21.11 12.44 21.01
CA SER A 867 22.53 12.78 20.84
C SER A 867 22.90 14.08 21.54
N CYS A 868 24.12 14.17 22.08
CA CYS A 868 24.61 15.38 22.72
C CYS A 868 26.15 15.48 22.77
N LEU A 869 26.65 16.70 23.04
CA LEU A 869 28.07 16.98 23.31
C LEU A 869 28.27 17.41 24.76
N VAL A 870 29.06 16.65 25.54
CA VAL A 870 29.30 16.91 26.97
C VAL A 870 30.47 17.86 27.17
N GLY A 871 30.26 18.94 27.93
CA GLY A 871 31.34 19.81 28.43
C GLY A 871 31.82 20.89 27.47
N ASN A 872 30.94 21.42 26.61
CA ASN A 872 31.34 22.41 25.61
C ASN A 872 31.79 23.74 26.22
N ASP A 873 32.97 24.21 25.78
CA ASP A 873 33.51 25.55 26.02
C ASP A 873 32.83 26.54 25.07
N GLU A 874 32.13 27.55 25.59
CA GLU A 874 31.47 28.58 24.76
C GLU A 874 32.40 29.74 24.39
N VAL A 875 33.69 29.70 24.76
CA VAL A 875 34.67 30.72 24.40
C VAL A 875 35.50 30.24 23.22
N PRO A 876 35.37 30.83 22.02
CA PRO A 876 36.25 30.49 20.91
C PRO A 876 37.71 30.80 21.29
N PRO A 877 38.67 29.91 21.00
CA PRO A 877 40.08 30.19 21.25
C PRO A 877 40.50 31.47 20.50
N ILE A 878 40.92 32.47 21.26
CA ILE A 878 41.47 33.73 20.78
C ILE A 878 42.91 33.48 20.36
N ILE A 879 43.26 33.84 19.13
CA ILE A 879 44.65 33.87 18.68
C ILE A 879 45.41 34.93 19.48
N THR A 880 46.27 34.50 20.39
CA THR A 880 47.09 35.36 21.25
C THR A 880 48.42 35.71 20.60
N ALA A 881 48.90 34.89 19.67
CA ALA A 881 50.08 35.15 18.87
C ALA A 881 49.93 34.56 17.46
N LEU A 882 50.39 35.28 16.45
CA LEU A 882 50.46 34.82 15.06
C LEU A 882 51.83 35.19 14.48
N THR A 883 52.57 34.21 14.01
CA THR A 883 53.90 34.38 13.41
C THR A 883 53.98 33.65 12.09
N ALA A 884 54.36 34.35 11.03
CA ALA A 884 54.71 33.77 9.75
C ALA A 884 56.23 33.84 9.57
N THR A 885 56.88 32.69 9.46
CA THR A 885 58.33 32.60 9.28
C THR A 885 58.61 32.05 7.88
N PRO A 886 59.13 32.86 6.94
CA PRO A 886 59.52 32.35 5.63
C PRO A 886 60.68 31.35 5.78
N ASP A 887 60.69 30.34 4.92
CA ASP A 887 61.85 29.45 4.82
C ASP A 887 63.10 30.22 4.34
N PRO A 888 64.31 29.64 4.46
CA PRO A 888 65.55 30.30 4.06
C PRO A 888 65.65 30.63 2.57
N GLU A 889 64.81 30.02 1.74
CA GLU A 889 64.80 30.11 0.28
C GLU A 889 63.74 31.13 -0.23
N GLY A 890 62.81 31.54 0.63
CA GLY A 890 61.72 32.47 0.34
C GLY A 890 60.58 31.85 -0.48
N GLU A 891 60.49 30.53 -0.55
CA GLU A 891 59.54 29.80 -1.41
C GLU A 891 58.28 29.34 -0.64
N SER A 892 58.40 29.09 0.67
CA SER A 892 57.29 28.79 1.58
C SER A 892 57.38 29.61 2.86
N ALA A 893 56.28 29.67 3.64
CA ALA A 893 56.28 30.31 4.94
C ALA A 893 55.50 29.48 5.95
N THR A 894 56.15 29.12 7.05
CA THR A 894 55.50 28.43 8.16
C THR A 894 54.71 29.43 8.98
N VAL A 895 53.39 29.27 9.02
CA VAL A 895 52.52 30.07 9.89
C VAL A 895 52.26 29.28 11.16
N THR A 896 52.67 29.84 12.29
CA THR A 896 52.37 29.33 13.63
C THR A 896 51.47 30.31 14.36
N TRP A 897 50.54 29.78 15.12
CA TRP A 897 49.70 30.58 16.01
C TRP A 897 49.60 29.94 17.38
N GLU A 898 49.40 30.78 18.38
CA GLU A 898 49.09 30.38 19.74
C GLU A 898 47.70 30.89 20.09
N THR A 899 46.97 30.10 20.88
CA THR A 899 45.66 30.43 21.40
C THR A 899 45.72 30.55 22.92
N ASN A 900 44.81 31.32 23.52
CA ASN A 900 44.67 31.46 24.98
C ASN A 900 44.28 30.15 25.68
N GLU A 901 43.76 29.18 24.92
CA GLU A 901 43.42 27.83 25.38
C GLU A 901 43.67 26.78 24.28
N PRO A 902 43.84 25.48 24.60
CA PRO A 902 43.96 24.43 23.59
C PRO A 902 42.73 24.40 22.68
N ALA A 903 42.90 24.16 21.38
CA ALA A 903 41.74 23.92 20.50
C ALA A 903 41.04 22.62 20.93
N ASP A 904 39.70 22.65 21.03
CA ASP A 904 38.90 21.48 21.39
C ASP A 904 39.20 20.32 20.44
N SER A 905 39.56 19.17 21.01
CA SER A 905 40.03 18.00 20.25
C SER A 905 38.93 17.27 19.46
N CYS A 906 37.72 17.80 19.42
CA CYS A 906 36.59 17.21 18.69
C CYS A 906 35.78 18.30 18.00
N MET A 907 36.21 18.76 16.83
CA MET A 907 35.33 19.17 15.71
C MET A 907 36.19 19.47 14.46
N VAL A 908 36.42 18.44 13.64
CA VAL A 908 36.51 18.62 12.19
C VAL A 908 35.08 18.46 11.66
N ARG A 909 34.19 19.42 11.94
CA ARG A 909 32.88 19.50 11.30
C ARG A 909 32.69 20.94 10.82
N ASN A 910 32.56 21.07 9.49
CA ASN A 910 32.31 22.31 8.75
C ASN A 910 33.39 23.39 8.84
N LEU A 911 34.52 23.19 8.14
CA LEU A 911 35.19 24.35 7.57
C LEU A 911 34.30 24.90 6.45
N VAL A 912 33.60 26.00 6.73
CA VAL A 912 33.58 27.11 5.77
C VAL A 912 35.06 27.40 5.51
N PRO A 913 35.56 27.41 4.26
CA PRO A 913 36.97 27.65 4.01
C PRO A 913 37.33 29.00 4.64
N VAL A 914 38.18 28.96 5.67
CA VAL A 914 38.81 30.18 6.20
C VAL A 914 39.65 30.70 5.05
N ALA A 915 39.14 31.72 4.35
CA ALA A 915 39.87 32.40 3.29
C ALA A 915 41.07 33.12 3.92
N VAL A 916 42.22 32.45 3.96
CA VAL A 916 43.49 33.10 4.26
C VAL A 916 43.88 33.91 3.02
N ALA A 917 43.53 35.21 3.01
CA ALA A 917 43.99 36.13 1.99
C ALA A 917 45.47 36.50 2.25
N LEU A 918 46.40 35.79 1.59
CA LEU A 918 47.80 36.20 1.52
C LEU A 918 47.90 37.47 0.65
N HIS A 919 48.08 38.62 1.28
CA HIS A 919 48.40 39.86 0.55
C HIS A 919 49.91 39.90 0.31
N VAL A 920 50.34 39.51 -0.90
CA VAL A 920 51.73 39.64 -1.33
C VAL A 920 51.91 41.05 -1.89
N ASP A 921 52.69 41.90 -1.22
CA ASP A 921 53.08 43.20 -1.74
C ASP A 921 53.87 43.00 -3.04
N ALA A 922 53.25 43.35 -4.16
CA ALA A 922 53.70 43.00 -5.51
C ALA A 922 54.97 43.76 -5.89
N GLY A 923 56.12 43.11 -5.71
CA GLY A 923 57.43 43.56 -6.19
C GLY A 923 57.99 42.78 -7.38
N GLN A 924 57.61 41.53 -7.65
CA GLN A 924 58.08 40.72 -8.80
C GLN A 924 57.14 39.53 -9.14
N PRO A 925 57.15 39.01 -10.39
CA PRO A 925 56.18 38.04 -10.88
C PRO A 925 56.67 36.61 -10.64
N CYS A 926 56.11 35.92 -9.63
CA CYS A 926 56.22 34.48 -9.48
C CYS A 926 54.81 33.92 -9.28
N GLY A 927 54.36 33.06 -10.20
CA GLY A 927 53.09 32.36 -10.08
C GLY A 927 53.16 31.35 -8.95
N LEU A 928 52.16 31.37 -8.07
CA LEU A 928 51.97 30.35 -7.05
C LEU A 928 51.34 29.12 -7.70
N VAL A 929 52.07 28.00 -7.67
CA VAL A 929 51.55 26.64 -7.83
C VAL A 929 51.96 25.91 -6.56
N GLY A 930 51.00 25.58 -5.69
CA GLY A 930 51.27 24.84 -4.45
C GLY A 930 49.99 24.30 -3.81
N SER A 931 50.03 23.05 -3.38
CA SER A 931 49.00 22.36 -2.61
C SER A 931 49.24 22.56 -1.11
N VAL A 932 48.17 22.80 -0.35
CA VAL A 932 48.21 22.89 1.11
C VAL A 932 48.15 21.48 1.67
N SER A 933 49.20 21.02 2.37
CA SER A 933 49.15 19.77 3.12
C SER A 933 49.08 20.07 4.62
N SER A 934 47.98 19.68 5.26
CA SER A 934 47.87 19.75 6.73
C SER A 934 48.32 18.43 7.35
N SER A 935 49.13 18.51 8.41
CA SER A 935 49.26 17.44 9.38
C SER A 935 49.50 18.07 10.75
N THR A 936 48.62 17.88 11.72
CA THR A 936 49.03 17.99 13.13
C THR A 936 48.05 17.35 14.10
N VAL A 937 48.63 16.64 15.08
CA VAL A 937 48.10 16.46 16.43
C VAL A 937 49.12 17.11 17.36
N ALA A 938 48.64 17.97 18.26
CA ALA A 938 49.35 18.70 19.31
C ALA A 938 50.44 19.70 18.85
N GLY A 939 50.02 20.95 18.59
CA GLY A 939 50.88 22.11 18.27
C GLY A 939 50.68 22.60 16.84
N HIS A 940 49.71 23.49 16.63
CA HIS A 940 49.20 23.83 15.30
C HIS A 940 50.23 24.54 14.41
N THR A 941 50.61 23.89 13.30
CA THR A 941 51.54 24.40 12.29
C THR A 941 50.95 24.13 10.90
N LEU A 942 50.82 25.19 10.08
CA LEU A 942 50.45 25.08 8.66
C LEU A 942 51.70 25.41 7.83
N THR A 943 52.10 24.50 6.93
CA THR A 943 53.32 24.66 6.10
C THR A 943 52.94 25.09 4.69
#